data_AF-A0A9N8HMZ7-F1
#
_entry.id   AF-A0A9N8HMZ7-F1
#
_cell.length_a   1.000
_cell.length_b   1.000
_cell.length_c   1.000
_cell.angle_alpha   90.00
_cell.angle_beta   90.00
_cell.angle_gamma   90.00
#
_symmetry.space_group_name_H-M   'P 1'
#
loop_
_entity.id
_entity.type
_entity.pdbx_description
1 polymer ?
#
loop_
_entity_poly.entity_id
_entity_poly.type
_entity_poly.pdbx_seq_one_letter_code
_entity_poly.pdbx_strand_id
1 'polypeptide(L)'
;MTTTTHADDDEKDASLKGCSPAAQEWRSRLEDDGFCVIPSVLSDEECRQSMDQIWSFAKDTSYGAMDRQDPSTWPCDQKMFQSRGAGWLLHTVRESVADRVIQPLLGTSRLLCSREGFVFHHRPSTSTQHHDTANDQEISFQRCTELLVDNRQQHPKDENQNPLEESEVAQSRTIVRSLVCLENQMIEGTDGCFICYPGSHRHNHHQPGQATMHEIPEGQDHPKPRRVLLRKGDVLLFDPGLLHAQVSPSRATPLVLAYSTFQIISSKAFQPAPPTYAYKLRHTSDCRPWNFPTPNTTPWKAKDTTVQNTTISPFRPYYRTSPPVLTIRGAQLHGLLPYHDEEEEGNVVTSLDNEIRRAIIRGVRLSPESLPTLPGPPPSPNSPASSCHGMVQRIEAPDNPDIVMGQDKYLGGMSSPCGTYVYGVPGTARRVLRIRVADGTMDTFGPAFEGKFKWLRGVEIPPNSDSTKIYPSGCCVALPCNHPSVLKINPATDEVSTFGTDVIQNCGASRWLYHGGVLADNGFVYAIPANANRVLKFHPATEQVSFIGPTFDSGNCKWFGGILASNGCIYGIPHNETGVLQIDPRTDNVSVLLQDDGSALPSGQWKWHGGLLANGSKIIGFPNNADEVLIIDCNKGDGKPSVYTVGKDSGILRSGRHRIPQDGRYKYLGGALTLDGRFAYLFPCDAEQVLRIDCHTDELALVGCLLLDGENKFQNGFVGRDGCLYGIPQRATGVLRVIPAQFDEAGNEVEKDHVDILDYGEDLVGVKDLFEGGVLGQDGCIYCIPLRARVCVKVVPPLPAGAC
;
A
#
# COMPACT_ATOMS: atom_id res chain seq x y z
N MET A 1 -44.93 -10.32 64.15
CA MET A 1 -45.29 -9.02 63.54
C MET A 1 -44.04 -8.16 63.45
N THR A 2 -43.49 -7.98 62.25
CA THR A 2 -42.87 -6.73 61.77
C THR A 2 -42.45 -6.96 60.33
N THR A 3 -42.78 -6.01 59.47
CA THR A 3 -42.47 -5.99 58.04
C THR A 3 -41.08 -5.38 57.80
N THR A 4 -40.35 -5.91 56.84
CA THR A 4 -39.22 -5.21 56.20
C THR A 4 -39.53 -5.06 54.71
N THR A 5 -39.44 -3.83 54.22
CA THR A 5 -39.86 -3.40 52.88
C THR A 5 -38.65 -3.15 51.98
N HIS A 6 -38.80 -3.46 50.68
CA HIS A 6 -38.11 -2.93 49.50
C HIS A 6 -36.62 -2.53 49.62
N ALA A 7 -35.76 -3.26 48.90
CA ALA A 7 -34.38 -2.86 48.60
C ALA A 7 -33.92 -3.22 47.16
N ASP A 8 -34.84 -3.64 46.27
CA ASP A 8 -34.49 -4.13 44.91
C ASP A 8 -34.70 -3.09 43.78
N ASP A 9 -35.23 -1.90 44.09
CA ASP A 9 -35.52 -0.87 43.07
C ASP A 9 -34.36 0.14 42.85
N ASP A 10 -33.44 0.29 43.81
CA ASP A 10 -32.38 1.31 43.77
C ASP A 10 -31.18 0.96 42.84
N GLU A 11 -30.97 -0.30 42.49
CA GLU A 11 -29.76 -0.71 41.74
C GLU A 11 -29.85 -0.41 40.22
N LYS A 12 -31.03 -0.11 39.68
CA LYS A 12 -31.20 0.36 38.29
C LYS A 12 -30.85 1.84 38.09
N ASP A 13 -31.00 2.66 39.14
CA ASP A 13 -30.88 4.12 39.04
C ASP A 13 -29.42 4.62 39.10
N ALA A 14 -28.48 3.75 39.48
CA ALA A 14 -27.05 4.06 39.55
C ALA A 14 -26.41 4.40 38.18
N SER A 15 -27.04 4.00 37.07
CA SER A 15 -26.54 4.26 35.70
C SER A 15 -26.92 5.63 35.13
N LEU A 16 -27.77 6.40 35.80
CA LEU A 16 -28.48 7.56 35.21
C LEU A 16 -27.81 8.93 35.40
N LYS A 17 -26.69 9.02 36.14
CA LYS A 17 -26.06 10.32 36.52
C LYS A 17 -25.20 11.02 35.45
N GLY A 18 -25.15 10.53 34.21
CA GLY A 18 -24.24 11.06 33.18
C GLY A 18 -24.80 11.28 31.77
N CYS A 19 -26.09 11.01 31.52
CA CYS A 19 -26.67 11.13 30.17
C CYS A 19 -27.28 12.52 29.93
N SER A 20 -27.18 13.02 28.69
CA SER A 20 -27.79 14.30 28.31
C SER A 20 -29.33 14.23 28.28
N PRO A 21 -30.05 15.35 28.46
CA PRO A 21 -31.52 15.36 28.38
C PRO A 21 -32.06 14.83 27.04
N ALA A 22 -31.37 15.09 25.93
CA ALA A 22 -31.73 14.55 24.62
C ALA A 22 -31.58 13.03 24.55
N ALA A 23 -30.52 12.47 25.13
CA ALA A 23 -30.33 11.01 25.19
C ALA A 23 -31.41 10.32 26.05
N GLN A 24 -31.90 10.97 27.11
CA GLN A 24 -33.02 10.46 27.90
C GLN A 24 -34.32 10.43 27.08
N GLU A 25 -34.60 11.46 26.28
CA GLU A 25 -35.75 11.47 25.36
C GLU A 25 -35.65 10.37 24.30
N TRP A 26 -34.47 10.16 23.71
CA TRP A 26 -34.26 9.11 22.71
C TRP A 26 -34.46 7.70 23.29
N ARG A 27 -34.00 7.46 24.53
CA ARG A 27 -34.26 6.20 25.25
C ARG A 27 -35.75 5.98 25.48
N SER A 28 -36.48 6.96 26.02
CA SER A 28 -37.93 6.84 26.23
C SER A 28 -38.67 6.50 24.92
N ARG A 29 -38.35 7.17 23.81
CA ARG A 29 -38.94 6.85 22.49
C ARG A 29 -38.60 5.44 22.00
N LEU A 30 -37.38 4.95 22.23
CA LEU A 30 -37.01 3.56 21.91
C LEU A 30 -37.72 2.54 22.82
N GLU A 31 -37.89 2.85 24.10
CA GLU A 31 -38.64 2.00 25.04
C GLU A 31 -40.13 1.96 24.69
N ASP A 32 -40.72 3.08 24.28
CA ASP A 32 -42.14 3.25 23.95
C ASP A 32 -42.52 2.80 22.54
N ASP A 33 -42.00 3.47 21.52
CA ASP A 33 -42.36 3.22 20.12
C ASP A 33 -41.49 2.12 19.47
N GLY A 34 -40.33 1.79 20.07
CA GLY A 34 -39.34 0.86 19.48
C GLY A 34 -38.45 1.50 18.41
N PHE A 35 -38.62 2.79 18.13
CA PHE A 35 -37.79 3.57 17.23
C PHE A 35 -37.69 5.04 17.66
N CYS A 36 -36.66 5.74 17.22
CA CYS A 36 -36.47 7.16 17.44
C CYS A 36 -35.84 7.82 16.21
N VAL A 37 -36.39 8.93 15.74
CA VAL A 37 -35.77 9.77 14.69
C VAL A 37 -35.02 10.91 15.35
N ILE A 38 -33.72 11.02 15.07
CA ILE A 38 -32.86 12.08 15.56
C ILE A 38 -32.52 12.98 14.35
N PRO A 39 -32.99 14.24 14.34
CA PRO A 39 -32.85 15.10 13.16
C PRO A 39 -31.42 15.63 13.01
N SER A 40 -30.97 15.78 11.76
CA SER A 40 -29.76 16.54 11.39
C SER A 40 -28.48 16.15 12.15
N VAL A 41 -28.25 14.85 12.37
CA VAL A 41 -27.04 14.30 12.99
C VAL A 41 -25.82 14.46 12.09
N LEU A 42 -26.02 14.31 10.78
CA LEU A 42 -25.03 14.65 9.76
C LEU A 42 -25.36 15.99 9.11
N SER A 43 -24.32 16.75 8.82
CA SER A 43 -24.41 17.98 8.03
C SER A 43 -24.68 17.69 6.55
N ASP A 44 -25.19 18.69 5.84
CA ASP A 44 -25.42 18.63 4.40
C ASP A 44 -24.18 18.23 3.59
N GLU A 45 -23.00 18.62 4.07
CA GLU A 45 -21.70 18.36 3.46
C GLU A 45 -21.22 16.92 3.72
N GLU A 46 -21.34 16.41 4.95
CA GLU A 46 -21.02 15.00 5.26
C GLU A 46 -21.90 14.03 4.47
N CYS A 47 -23.20 14.33 4.35
CA CYS A 47 -24.10 13.57 3.49
C CYS A 47 -23.69 13.65 2.01
N ARG A 48 -23.23 14.81 1.52
CA ARG A 48 -22.77 14.96 0.13
C ARG A 48 -21.51 14.14 -0.13
N GLN A 49 -20.51 14.22 0.75
CA GLN A 49 -19.28 13.43 0.66
C GLN A 49 -19.57 11.92 0.68
N SER A 50 -20.45 11.47 1.58
CA SER A 50 -20.92 10.08 1.66
C SER A 50 -21.58 9.63 0.34
N MET A 51 -22.41 10.47 -0.26
CA MET A 51 -23.05 10.19 -1.54
C MET A 51 -22.03 10.13 -2.69
N ASP A 52 -21.05 11.02 -2.72
CA ASP A 52 -20.02 11.04 -3.75
C ASP A 52 -19.11 9.80 -3.64
N GLN A 53 -18.84 9.31 -2.43
CA GLN A 53 -18.16 8.03 -2.18
C GLN A 53 -19.00 6.83 -2.67
N ILE A 54 -20.30 6.77 -2.35
CA ILE A 54 -21.21 5.72 -2.84
C ILE A 54 -21.24 5.68 -4.37
N TRP A 55 -21.30 6.84 -5.04
CA TRP A 55 -21.30 6.90 -6.50
C TRP A 55 -19.96 6.56 -7.13
N SER A 56 -18.84 6.89 -6.48
CA SER A 56 -17.50 6.43 -6.89
C SER A 56 -17.41 4.89 -6.82
N PHE A 57 -17.84 4.30 -5.70
CA PHE A 57 -17.90 2.84 -5.52
C PHE A 57 -18.81 2.17 -6.54
N ALA A 58 -20.03 2.68 -6.73
CA ALA A 58 -21.01 2.11 -7.65
C ALA A 58 -20.47 2.10 -9.08
N LYS A 59 -19.94 3.24 -9.55
CA LYS A 59 -19.38 3.38 -10.90
C LYS A 59 -18.19 2.45 -11.15
N ASP A 60 -17.25 2.33 -10.20
CA ASP A 60 -16.09 1.44 -10.38
C ASP A 60 -16.48 -0.04 -10.31
N THR A 61 -17.30 -0.43 -9.33
CA THR A 61 -17.70 -1.84 -9.16
C THR A 61 -18.73 -2.32 -10.18
N SER A 62 -19.51 -1.44 -10.79
CA SER A 62 -20.43 -1.75 -11.90
C SER A 62 -19.78 -1.57 -13.28
N TYR A 63 -18.49 -1.23 -13.38
CA TYR A 63 -17.80 -0.92 -14.64
C TYR A 63 -18.49 0.17 -15.48
N GLY A 64 -19.08 1.17 -14.82
CA GLY A 64 -19.83 2.25 -15.47
C GLY A 64 -21.25 1.89 -15.93
N ALA A 65 -21.74 0.67 -15.66
CA ALA A 65 -23.12 0.27 -15.97
C ALA A 65 -24.20 0.99 -15.14
N MET A 66 -23.84 1.65 -14.03
CA MET A 66 -24.71 2.49 -13.21
C MET A 66 -24.35 3.96 -13.41
N ASP A 67 -25.35 4.80 -13.65
CA ASP A 67 -25.22 6.26 -13.73
C ASP A 67 -26.08 6.94 -12.66
N ARG A 68 -25.48 7.89 -11.94
CA ARG A 68 -26.16 8.75 -10.96
C ARG A 68 -27.28 9.57 -11.60
N GLN A 69 -27.17 9.90 -12.89
CA GLN A 69 -28.12 10.74 -13.62
C GLN A 69 -29.24 9.93 -14.30
N ASP A 70 -29.10 8.60 -14.42
CA ASP A 70 -30.13 7.72 -14.99
C ASP A 70 -30.64 6.70 -13.95
N PRO A 71 -31.75 6.99 -13.25
CA PRO A 71 -32.38 6.09 -12.28
C PRO A 71 -32.77 4.72 -12.81
N SER A 72 -32.90 4.54 -14.14
CA SER A 72 -33.24 3.25 -14.74
C SER A 72 -32.07 2.25 -14.75
N THR A 73 -30.85 2.74 -14.53
CA THR A 73 -29.64 1.91 -14.38
C THR A 73 -29.44 1.38 -12.96
N TRP A 74 -30.24 1.84 -11.98
CA TRP A 74 -30.07 1.52 -10.57
C TRP A 74 -30.60 0.10 -10.27
N PRO A 75 -30.07 -0.60 -9.25
CA PRO A 75 -30.58 -1.91 -8.87
C PRO A 75 -31.98 -1.81 -8.25
N CYS A 76 -32.86 -2.75 -8.59
CA CYS A 76 -34.24 -2.83 -8.07
C CYS A 76 -34.35 -3.64 -6.78
N ASP A 77 -33.40 -4.53 -6.53
CA ASP A 77 -33.40 -5.41 -5.38
C ASP A 77 -32.91 -4.65 -4.14
N GLN A 78 -33.80 -4.49 -3.15
CA GLN A 78 -33.61 -3.71 -1.91
C GLN A 78 -32.62 -4.36 -0.91
N LYS A 79 -31.55 -5.01 -1.38
CA LYS A 79 -30.56 -5.67 -0.52
C LYS A 79 -29.35 -4.76 -0.30
N MET A 80 -28.88 -4.73 0.94
CA MET A 80 -27.75 -3.90 1.37
C MET A 80 -26.44 -4.27 0.65
N PHE A 81 -25.76 -3.25 0.12
CA PHE A 81 -24.42 -3.37 -0.47
C PHE A 81 -23.38 -3.55 0.64
N GLN A 82 -22.87 -4.77 0.79
CA GLN A 82 -21.81 -5.11 1.74
C GLN A 82 -20.57 -5.76 1.09
N SER A 83 -20.67 -6.18 -0.18
CA SER A 83 -19.60 -6.86 -0.90
C SER A 83 -18.60 -5.88 -1.54
N ARG A 84 -17.47 -6.42 -2.06
CA ARG A 84 -16.43 -5.69 -2.82
C ARG A 84 -15.76 -4.50 -2.10
N GLY A 85 -15.95 -4.37 -0.78
CA GLY A 85 -15.39 -3.30 0.04
C GLY A 85 -16.41 -2.26 0.55
N ALA A 86 -17.71 -2.41 0.24
CA ALA A 86 -18.74 -1.44 0.63
C ALA A 86 -18.84 -1.22 2.15
N GLY A 87 -18.60 -2.23 2.99
CA GLY A 87 -18.64 -2.14 4.45
C GLY A 87 -17.50 -1.35 5.12
N TRP A 88 -16.70 -0.63 4.33
CA TRP A 88 -15.66 0.32 4.75
C TRP A 88 -15.90 1.74 4.22
N LEU A 89 -16.89 1.91 3.34
CA LEU A 89 -17.02 3.09 2.50
C LEU A 89 -17.47 4.32 3.29
N LEU A 90 -18.26 4.11 4.36
CA LEU A 90 -18.93 5.14 5.14
C LEU A 90 -18.41 5.17 6.58
N HIS A 91 -17.12 4.86 6.79
CA HIS A 91 -16.50 4.86 8.13
C HIS A 91 -16.61 6.23 8.83
N THR A 92 -16.61 7.35 8.09
CA THR A 92 -16.85 8.70 8.63
C THR A 92 -18.29 8.90 9.13
N VAL A 93 -19.28 8.31 8.44
CA VAL A 93 -20.69 8.25 8.90
C VAL A 93 -20.78 7.40 10.16
N ARG A 94 -20.11 6.24 10.18
CA ARG A 94 -20.03 5.34 11.33
C ARG A 94 -19.48 6.05 12.57
N GLU A 95 -18.35 6.75 12.44
CA GLU A 95 -17.75 7.54 13.52
C GLU A 95 -18.70 8.66 13.98
N SER A 96 -19.31 9.40 13.05
CA SER A 96 -20.25 10.48 13.38
C SER A 96 -21.49 9.98 14.13
N VAL A 97 -22.09 8.86 13.71
CA VAL A 97 -23.25 8.27 14.40
C VAL A 97 -22.83 7.67 15.76
N ALA A 98 -21.65 7.04 15.84
CA ALA A 98 -21.13 6.52 17.10
C ALA A 98 -20.98 7.63 18.14
N ASP A 99 -20.39 8.77 17.77
CA ASP A 99 -20.00 9.82 18.71
C ASP A 99 -21.14 10.81 19.01
N ARG A 100 -21.97 11.16 18.02
CA ARG A 100 -23.07 12.14 18.18
C ARG A 100 -24.35 11.53 18.74
N VAL A 101 -24.55 10.22 18.56
CA VAL A 101 -25.81 9.53 18.89
C VAL A 101 -25.60 8.37 19.83
N ILE A 102 -24.83 7.35 19.43
CA ILE A 102 -24.80 6.07 20.14
C ILE A 102 -24.08 6.19 21.50
N GLN A 103 -22.96 6.90 21.56
CA GLN A 103 -22.22 7.13 22.80
C GLN A 103 -23.04 7.96 23.82
N PRO A 104 -23.67 9.10 23.47
CA PRO A 104 -24.61 9.79 24.35
C PRO A 104 -25.82 8.93 24.76
N LEU A 105 -26.40 8.16 23.83
CA LEU A 105 -27.54 7.28 24.09
C LEU A 105 -27.19 6.16 25.08
N LEU A 106 -25.98 5.62 25.03
CA LEU A 106 -25.60 4.41 25.77
C LEU A 106 -24.63 4.68 26.93
N GLY A 107 -24.17 5.93 27.10
CA GLY A 107 -23.29 6.35 28.19
C GLY A 107 -21.86 5.80 28.09
N THR A 108 -21.45 5.25 26.94
CA THR A 108 -20.15 4.60 26.76
C THR A 108 -19.60 4.79 25.35
N SER A 109 -18.28 4.96 25.25
CA SER A 109 -17.55 4.95 23.98
C SER A 109 -17.24 3.53 23.47
N ARG A 110 -17.39 2.49 24.31
CA ARG A 110 -17.02 1.09 24.00
C ARG A 110 -18.03 0.41 23.08
N LEU A 111 -17.95 0.75 21.80
CA LEU A 111 -18.91 0.36 20.76
C LEU A 111 -18.26 -0.52 19.69
N LEU A 112 -19.03 -1.46 19.14
CA LEU A 112 -18.69 -2.23 17.95
C LEU A 112 -19.76 -2.00 16.87
N CYS A 113 -19.34 -1.76 15.63
CA CYS A 113 -20.25 -1.66 14.48
C CYS A 113 -20.02 -2.85 13.54
N SER A 114 -20.91 -3.83 13.62
CA SER A 114 -20.72 -5.18 13.05
C SER A 114 -21.25 -5.35 11.61
N ARG A 115 -22.12 -4.45 11.13
CA ARG A 115 -22.60 -4.41 9.74
C ARG A 115 -22.76 -2.95 9.28
N GLU A 116 -22.16 -2.64 8.13
CA GLU A 116 -22.28 -1.35 7.42
C GLU A 116 -22.58 -1.62 5.94
N GLY A 117 -23.28 -0.70 5.29
CA GLY A 117 -23.53 -0.70 3.86
C GLY A 117 -24.48 0.41 3.45
N PHE A 118 -24.99 0.34 2.22
CA PHE A 118 -26.01 1.25 1.71
C PHE A 118 -27.02 0.52 0.82
N VAL A 119 -28.16 1.13 0.55
CA VAL A 119 -29.25 0.60 -0.28
C VAL A 119 -29.66 1.67 -1.29
N PHE A 120 -29.83 1.29 -2.54
CA PHE A 120 -30.49 2.10 -3.56
C PHE A 120 -31.99 1.78 -3.57
N HIS A 121 -32.83 2.80 -3.50
CA HIS A 121 -34.27 2.69 -3.73
C HIS A 121 -34.62 3.43 -5.02
N HIS A 122 -35.22 2.73 -5.99
CA HIS A 122 -35.76 3.35 -7.20
C HIS A 122 -37.07 2.67 -7.62
N ARG A 123 -37.81 3.31 -8.54
CA ARG A 123 -39.03 2.76 -9.14
C ARG A 123 -38.79 2.55 -10.64
N PRO A 124 -38.94 1.32 -11.19
CA PRO A 124 -38.66 1.06 -12.61
C PRO A 124 -39.64 1.81 -13.52
N SER A 125 -39.14 2.30 -14.66
CA SER A 125 -39.86 3.23 -15.55
C SER A 125 -40.64 2.56 -16.69
N THR A 126 -40.48 1.26 -16.91
CA THR A 126 -41.07 0.56 -18.07
C THR A 126 -42.37 -0.18 -17.72
N SER A 127 -43.37 0.12 -18.53
CA SER A 127 -44.75 -0.37 -18.48
C SER A 127 -44.94 -1.88 -18.30
N THR A 128 -45.62 -2.26 -17.22
CA THR A 128 -46.81 -3.13 -17.34
C THR A 128 -47.95 -2.50 -16.56
N GLN A 129 -49.13 -2.43 -17.18
CA GLN A 129 -50.39 -2.27 -16.46
C GLN A 129 -50.68 -3.59 -15.72
N HIS A 130 -50.05 -3.76 -14.56
CA HIS A 130 -50.78 -4.45 -13.49
C HIS A 130 -51.58 -3.40 -12.74
N HIS A 131 -52.78 -3.82 -12.34
CA HIS A 131 -53.66 -3.07 -11.46
C HIS A 131 -52.99 -2.83 -10.10
N ASP A 132 -53.77 -2.21 -9.21
CA ASP A 132 -53.46 -2.03 -7.80
C ASP A 132 -52.60 -0.76 -7.57
N THR A 133 -53.00 0.25 -6.78
CA THR A 133 -53.87 0.19 -5.57
C THR A 133 -53.62 -1.07 -4.75
N ALA A 134 -52.35 -1.49 -4.71
CA ALA A 134 -51.89 -2.56 -3.86
C ALA A 134 -51.92 -2.00 -2.46
N ASN A 135 -52.89 -2.49 -1.69
CA ASN A 135 -52.98 -2.29 -0.25
C ASN A 135 -51.62 -2.57 0.40
N ASP A 136 -51.41 -2.04 1.61
CA ASP A 136 -50.28 -2.41 2.49
C ASP A 136 -50.26 -3.91 2.92
N GLN A 137 -51.02 -4.78 2.23
CA GLN A 137 -51.24 -6.20 2.50
C GLN A 137 -50.20 -7.15 1.88
N GLU A 138 -49.35 -6.69 0.94
CA GLU A 138 -48.23 -7.48 0.38
C GLU A 138 -46.83 -6.95 0.80
N ILE A 139 -46.76 -6.11 1.83
CA ILE A 139 -45.47 -5.69 2.40
C ILE A 139 -44.89 -6.85 3.23
N SER A 140 -43.73 -7.38 2.81
CA SER A 140 -42.99 -8.38 3.58
C SER A 140 -42.27 -7.73 4.76
N PHE A 141 -42.92 -7.75 5.93
CA PHE A 141 -42.32 -7.33 7.19
C PHE A 141 -41.33 -8.37 7.72
N GLN A 142 -40.32 -7.89 8.45
CA GLN A 142 -39.23 -8.71 8.97
C GLN A 142 -38.97 -8.36 10.43
N ARG A 143 -38.57 -9.38 11.21
CA ARG A 143 -37.93 -9.21 12.51
C ARG A 143 -36.50 -9.71 12.41
N CYS A 144 -35.57 -9.01 13.05
CA CYS A 144 -34.17 -9.40 13.06
C CYS A 144 -33.71 -9.78 14.47
N THR A 145 -34.16 -10.94 14.93
CA THR A 145 -33.69 -11.59 16.15
C THR A 145 -32.46 -12.50 15.92
N GLU A 146 -31.77 -12.38 14.78
CA GLU A 146 -30.41 -12.90 14.60
C GLU A 146 -29.43 -12.19 15.56
N LEU A 147 -29.33 -12.72 16.77
CA LEU A 147 -28.12 -12.64 17.57
C LEU A 147 -26.96 -13.19 16.72
N LEU A 148 -25.77 -12.59 16.86
CA LEU A 148 -24.56 -12.92 16.09
C LEU A 148 -23.98 -14.29 16.47
N VAL A 149 -24.66 -15.38 16.10
CA VAL A 149 -24.14 -16.76 16.14
C VAL A 149 -23.31 -17.04 14.88
N ASP A 150 -22.35 -16.17 14.58
CA ASP A 150 -21.36 -16.37 13.50
C ASP A 150 -19.92 -16.41 14.05
N ASN A 151 -19.82 -16.93 15.28
CA ASN A 151 -18.57 -17.23 15.96
C ASN A 151 -18.58 -18.61 16.64
N ARG A 152 -19.44 -19.53 16.19
CA ARG A 152 -19.23 -20.96 16.47
C ARG A 152 -18.00 -21.42 15.72
N GLN A 153 -16.86 -21.41 16.42
CA GLN A 153 -15.78 -22.33 16.10
C GLN A 153 -16.37 -23.74 15.97
N GLN A 154 -15.95 -24.48 14.94
CA GLN A 154 -16.22 -25.90 14.84
C GLN A 154 -15.40 -26.64 15.91
N HIS A 155 -15.85 -26.58 17.17
CA HIS A 155 -15.50 -27.62 18.12
C HIS A 155 -16.23 -28.91 17.73
N PRO A 156 -15.58 -30.08 17.81
CA PRO A 156 -16.29 -31.36 17.73
C PRO A 156 -17.42 -31.40 18.75
N LYS A 157 -18.49 -32.14 18.43
CA LYS A 157 -19.57 -32.38 19.39
C LYS A 157 -19.04 -33.22 20.56
N ASP A 158 -18.81 -32.60 21.70
CA ASP A 158 -18.83 -33.32 22.98
C ASP A 158 -20.26 -33.33 23.51
N GLU A 159 -20.87 -34.51 23.50
CA GLU A 159 -22.20 -34.76 24.05
C GLU A 159 -22.11 -34.85 25.58
N ASN A 160 -22.11 -33.70 26.28
CA ASN A 160 -22.60 -33.54 27.66
C ASN A 160 -22.45 -32.10 28.17
N GLN A 161 -23.55 -31.33 28.25
CA GLN A 161 -23.86 -30.51 29.44
C GLN A 161 -25.29 -29.93 29.42
N ASN A 162 -25.74 -29.50 30.60
CA ASN A 162 -27.13 -29.31 31.02
C ASN A 162 -27.73 -27.93 30.68
N PRO A 163 -29.06 -27.73 30.81
CA PRO A 163 -29.73 -26.50 30.42
C PRO A 163 -29.53 -25.36 31.44
N LEU A 164 -29.19 -24.18 30.93
CA LEU A 164 -29.27 -22.88 31.60
C LEU A 164 -29.96 -21.86 30.66
N GLU A 165 -31.13 -22.25 30.16
CA GLU A 165 -32.04 -21.35 29.44
C GLU A 165 -32.72 -20.40 30.45
N GLU A 166 -32.13 -19.22 30.68
CA GLU A 166 -32.87 -18.02 31.16
C GLU A 166 -32.03 -16.73 31.11
N SER A 167 -30.68 -16.78 31.07
CA SER A 167 -29.84 -15.57 31.12
C SER A 167 -29.61 -14.86 29.77
N GLU A 168 -29.77 -15.54 28.63
CA GLU A 168 -29.48 -14.95 27.30
C GLU A 168 -30.49 -13.86 26.89
N VAL A 169 -31.73 -13.91 27.38
CA VAL A 169 -32.78 -12.92 27.05
C VAL A 169 -32.42 -11.53 27.61
N ALA A 170 -31.67 -11.45 28.71
CA ALA A 170 -31.26 -10.19 29.33
C ALA A 170 -30.21 -9.40 28.49
N GLN A 171 -29.44 -10.07 27.63
CA GLN A 171 -28.42 -9.42 26.77
C GLN A 171 -29.02 -8.74 25.53
N SER A 172 -30.33 -8.85 25.31
CA SER A 172 -31.04 -8.24 24.17
C SER A 172 -31.04 -6.70 24.19
N ARG A 173 -30.94 -6.06 25.36
CA ARG A 173 -31.02 -4.60 25.54
C ARG A 173 -29.76 -3.80 25.17
N THR A 174 -28.78 -4.45 24.54
CA THR A 174 -27.42 -3.93 24.33
C THR A 174 -27.06 -3.68 22.85
N ILE A 175 -28.03 -3.78 21.94
CA ILE A 175 -27.88 -3.64 20.48
C ILE A 175 -28.86 -2.60 19.94
N VAL A 176 -28.37 -1.62 19.16
CA VAL A 176 -29.20 -0.57 18.54
C VAL A 176 -28.87 -0.46 17.06
N ARG A 177 -29.89 -0.53 16.20
CA ARG A 177 -29.72 -0.36 14.75
C ARG A 177 -29.89 1.11 14.37
N SER A 178 -29.16 1.55 13.36
CA SER A 178 -29.24 2.90 12.82
C SER A 178 -29.39 2.89 11.29
N LEU A 179 -30.23 3.78 10.78
CA LEU A 179 -30.41 4.05 9.36
C LEU A 179 -30.24 5.56 9.14
N VAL A 180 -29.37 5.92 8.20
CA VAL A 180 -28.97 7.30 7.92
C VAL A 180 -29.51 7.73 6.57
N CYS A 181 -30.28 8.83 6.55
CA CYS A 181 -30.86 9.33 5.32
C CYS A 181 -29.92 10.35 4.66
N LEU A 182 -29.37 10.02 3.49
CA LEU A 182 -28.38 10.87 2.79
C LEU A 182 -29.02 11.87 1.80
N GLU A 183 -30.30 11.69 1.49
CA GLU A 183 -31.10 12.52 0.58
C GLU A 183 -32.47 12.83 1.22
N ASN A 184 -33.15 13.89 0.78
CA ASN A 184 -34.41 14.33 1.41
C ASN A 184 -35.61 13.49 0.93
N GLN A 185 -36.38 12.94 1.87
CA GLN A 185 -37.73 12.46 1.63
C GLN A 185 -38.71 13.62 1.84
N MET A 186 -39.62 13.85 0.88
CA MET A 186 -40.31 15.15 0.77
C MET A 186 -41.76 15.15 1.27
N ILE A 187 -42.43 14.00 1.35
CA ILE A 187 -43.86 13.90 1.68
C ILE A 187 -44.11 12.81 2.74
N GLU A 188 -44.66 13.23 3.88
CA GLU A 188 -45.05 12.34 4.97
C GLU A 188 -46.14 11.36 4.52
N GLY A 189 -46.04 10.09 4.95
CA GLY A 189 -46.97 9.04 4.55
C GLY A 189 -46.78 8.46 3.14
N THR A 190 -46.02 9.10 2.24
CA THR A 190 -45.85 8.59 0.85
C THR A 190 -44.41 8.38 0.40
N ASP A 191 -43.45 9.12 0.96
CA ASP A 191 -42.04 9.07 0.50
C ASP A 191 -41.11 8.33 1.48
N GLY A 192 -41.59 7.99 2.68
CA GLY A 192 -40.81 7.29 3.70
C GLY A 192 -40.33 5.91 3.24
N CYS A 193 -39.03 5.64 3.29
CA CYS A 193 -38.51 4.33 2.88
C CYS A 193 -38.52 3.26 3.99
N PHE A 194 -38.96 3.61 5.20
CA PHE A 194 -39.08 2.72 6.35
C PHE A 194 -40.53 2.70 6.86
N ILE A 195 -41.11 1.51 7.04
CA ILE A 195 -42.41 1.30 7.66
C ILE A 195 -42.22 0.34 8.84
N CYS A 196 -42.82 0.64 9.99
CA CYS A 196 -42.76 -0.21 11.18
C CYS A 196 -44.09 -0.22 11.94
N TYR A 197 -44.24 -1.20 12.83
CA TYR A 197 -45.33 -1.27 13.81
C TYR A 197 -44.82 -0.73 15.16
N PRO A 198 -45.20 0.49 15.58
CA PRO A 198 -44.75 1.04 16.86
C PRO A 198 -45.12 0.11 18.04
N GLY A 199 -44.20 -0.05 19.00
CA GLY A 199 -44.39 -0.91 20.17
C GLY A 199 -44.33 -2.43 19.89
N SER A 200 -44.11 -2.87 18.64
CA SER A 200 -44.10 -4.30 18.28
C SER A 200 -42.92 -5.10 18.86
N HIS A 201 -41.86 -4.43 19.31
CA HIS A 201 -40.71 -5.00 20.02
C HIS A 201 -41.05 -5.49 21.43
N ARG A 202 -42.11 -4.94 22.05
CA ARG A 202 -42.60 -5.34 23.38
C ARG A 202 -43.27 -6.72 23.41
N HIS A 203 -43.49 -7.34 22.25
CA HIS A 203 -44.20 -8.61 22.10
C HIS A 203 -43.21 -9.76 21.93
N ASN A 204 -43.29 -10.76 22.82
CA ASN A 204 -42.29 -11.83 22.92
C ASN A 204 -42.56 -12.92 21.86
N HIS A 205 -41.69 -13.05 20.85
CA HIS A 205 -41.80 -14.09 19.81
C HIS A 205 -40.44 -14.75 19.56
N HIS A 206 -40.38 -16.08 19.61
CA HIS A 206 -39.14 -16.86 19.75
C HIS A 206 -38.46 -17.30 18.44
N GLN A 207 -38.80 -16.76 17.26
CA GLN A 207 -38.19 -17.17 16.00
C GLN A 207 -37.74 -15.98 15.12
N PRO A 208 -36.49 -15.97 14.60
CA PRO A 208 -36.06 -15.07 13.54
C PRO A 208 -36.64 -15.45 12.18
N GLY A 209 -37.05 -14.47 11.37
CA GLY A 209 -37.51 -14.72 10.00
C GLY A 209 -38.30 -13.58 9.35
N GLN A 210 -38.81 -13.85 8.15
CA GLN A 210 -39.94 -13.09 7.59
C GLN A 210 -41.16 -13.34 8.47
N ALA A 211 -41.78 -12.28 8.95
CA ALA A 211 -42.94 -12.36 9.83
C ALA A 211 -44.17 -11.85 9.08
N THR A 212 -45.29 -12.57 9.17
CA THR A 212 -46.56 -12.14 8.57
C THR A 212 -47.45 -11.45 9.60
N MET A 213 -48.40 -10.60 9.16
CA MET A 213 -49.31 -9.89 10.10
C MET A 213 -50.07 -10.83 11.05
N HIS A 214 -50.28 -12.09 10.65
CA HIS A 214 -51.02 -13.10 11.43
C HIS A 214 -50.33 -13.56 12.72
N GLU A 215 -49.08 -13.12 12.97
CA GLU A 215 -48.33 -13.48 14.18
C GLU A 215 -48.51 -12.49 15.35
N ILE A 216 -49.19 -11.35 15.13
CA ILE A 216 -49.53 -10.40 16.20
C ILE A 216 -50.83 -10.87 16.88
N PRO A 217 -50.88 -11.10 18.21
CA PRO A 217 -52.07 -11.62 18.87
C PRO A 217 -53.31 -10.75 18.64
N GLU A 218 -54.41 -11.36 18.19
CA GLU A 218 -55.72 -10.70 18.12
C GLU A 218 -56.24 -10.47 19.54
N GLY A 219 -56.18 -9.23 20.04
CA GLY A 219 -56.68 -8.98 21.41
C GLY A 219 -56.34 -7.68 22.13
N GLN A 220 -55.81 -6.64 21.50
CA GLN A 220 -55.91 -5.23 21.96
C GLN A 220 -55.31 -4.29 20.91
N ASP A 221 -56.00 -3.16 20.66
CA ASP A 221 -55.65 -2.03 19.78
C ASP A 221 -54.44 -2.23 18.85
N HIS A 222 -54.64 -2.92 17.72
CA HIS A 222 -53.56 -3.26 16.79
C HIS A 222 -52.82 -1.98 16.32
N PRO A 223 -51.51 -1.82 16.61
CA PRO A 223 -50.76 -0.67 16.14
C PRO A 223 -50.79 -0.65 14.62
N LYS A 224 -51.24 0.46 14.02
CA LYS A 224 -51.23 0.59 12.56
C LYS A 224 -49.79 0.74 12.06
N PRO A 225 -49.45 0.16 10.89
CA PRO A 225 -48.13 0.37 10.31
C PRO A 225 -47.90 1.86 10.08
N ARG A 226 -46.81 2.39 10.64
CA ARG A 226 -46.41 3.79 10.52
C ARG A 226 -45.26 3.91 9.54
N ARG A 227 -45.44 4.72 8.50
CA ARG A 227 -44.39 5.12 7.57
C ARG A 227 -43.59 6.26 8.18
N VAL A 228 -42.28 6.06 8.35
CA VAL A 228 -41.37 7.03 8.97
C VAL A 228 -40.74 7.89 7.87
N LEU A 229 -40.91 9.20 7.98
CA LEU A 229 -40.27 10.18 7.09
C LEU A 229 -38.93 10.62 7.69
N LEU A 230 -37.88 10.64 6.88
CA LEU A 230 -36.54 11.10 7.24
C LEU A 230 -36.05 12.18 6.28
N ARG A 231 -35.50 13.26 6.84
CA ARG A 231 -34.82 14.31 6.07
C ARG A 231 -33.35 13.96 5.91
N LYS A 232 -32.68 14.64 4.98
CA LYS A 232 -31.24 14.51 4.79
C LYS A 232 -30.50 14.85 6.09
N GLY A 233 -29.61 13.96 6.51
CA GLY A 233 -28.85 14.06 7.76
C GLY A 233 -29.52 13.44 8.98
N ASP A 234 -30.79 13.02 8.88
CA ASP A 234 -31.50 12.36 9.99
C ASP A 234 -31.01 10.93 10.19
N VAL A 235 -31.00 10.50 11.46
CA VAL A 235 -30.69 9.13 11.88
C VAL A 235 -31.92 8.51 12.54
N LEU A 236 -32.41 7.43 11.95
CA LEU A 236 -33.42 6.56 12.54
C LEU A 236 -32.74 5.49 13.37
N LEU A 237 -32.94 5.52 14.68
CA LEU A 237 -32.63 4.41 15.58
C LEU A 237 -33.83 3.48 15.72
N PHE A 238 -33.59 2.17 15.81
CA PHE A 238 -34.66 1.20 16.09
C PHE A 238 -34.17 -0.06 16.81
N ASP A 239 -35.09 -0.64 17.58
CA ASP A 239 -34.91 -1.89 18.31
C ASP A 239 -34.86 -3.10 17.34
N PRO A 240 -33.95 -4.09 17.53
CA PRO A 240 -33.88 -5.27 16.66
C PRO A 240 -35.16 -6.13 16.59
N GLY A 241 -35.98 -6.11 17.64
CA GLY A 241 -37.28 -6.79 17.73
C GLY A 241 -38.44 -6.03 17.08
N LEU A 242 -38.25 -4.76 16.68
CA LEU A 242 -39.27 -3.97 15.99
C LEU A 242 -39.61 -4.61 14.64
N LEU A 243 -40.90 -4.89 14.43
CA LEU A 243 -41.41 -5.37 13.15
C LEU A 243 -41.40 -4.22 12.13
N HIS A 244 -40.56 -4.36 11.09
CA HIS A 244 -40.34 -3.31 10.10
C HIS A 244 -40.15 -3.86 8.68
N ALA A 245 -40.28 -2.97 7.69
CA ALA A 245 -40.02 -3.22 6.28
C ALA A 245 -39.36 -1.98 5.66
N GLN A 246 -38.43 -2.23 4.72
CA GLN A 246 -37.97 -1.19 3.80
C GLN A 246 -38.83 -1.22 2.55
N VAL A 247 -39.24 -0.04 2.06
CA VAL A 247 -40.14 0.08 0.90
C VAL A 247 -39.64 1.17 -0.04
N SER A 248 -39.91 1.00 -1.34
CA SER A 248 -39.62 2.05 -2.32
C SER A 248 -40.55 3.26 -2.12
N PRO A 249 -40.08 4.48 -2.41
CA PRO A 249 -40.93 5.68 -2.33
C PRO A 249 -42.07 5.60 -3.34
N SER A 250 -43.19 6.26 -3.05
CA SER A 250 -44.34 6.30 -3.96
C SER A 250 -44.05 7.02 -5.28
N ARG A 251 -43.12 7.99 -5.26
CA ARG A 251 -42.68 8.77 -6.43
C ARG A 251 -41.54 8.10 -7.20
N ALA A 252 -41.33 8.55 -8.43
CA ALA A 252 -40.28 8.06 -9.34
C ALA A 252 -38.88 8.63 -9.06
N THR A 253 -38.73 9.53 -8.09
CA THR A 253 -37.43 10.03 -7.63
C THR A 253 -36.73 8.91 -6.84
N PRO A 254 -35.54 8.46 -7.27
CA PRO A 254 -34.79 7.47 -6.52
C PRO A 254 -34.14 8.10 -5.29
N LEU A 255 -33.68 7.26 -4.36
CA LEU A 255 -33.08 7.65 -3.09
C LEU A 255 -31.96 6.68 -2.71
N VAL A 256 -30.93 7.17 -2.02
CA VAL A 256 -29.91 6.32 -1.39
C VAL A 256 -29.97 6.43 0.13
N LEU A 257 -29.94 5.27 0.82
CA LEU A 257 -29.89 5.17 2.27
C LEU A 257 -28.59 4.50 2.72
N ALA A 258 -27.96 5.06 3.75
CA ALA A 258 -26.84 4.41 4.44
C ALA A 258 -27.35 3.65 5.67
N TYR A 259 -26.74 2.49 5.95
CA TYR A 259 -27.18 1.58 7.00
C TYR A 259 -26.00 1.18 7.90
N SER A 260 -26.20 1.17 9.22
CA SER A 260 -25.18 0.77 10.20
C SER A 260 -25.79 0.15 11.46
N THR A 261 -25.33 -1.05 11.85
CA THR A 261 -25.74 -1.72 13.10
C THR A 261 -24.68 -1.55 14.18
N PHE A 262 -25.05 -0.97 15.32
CA PHE A 262 -24.17 -0.78 16.47
C PHE A 262 -24.54 -1.71 17.64
N GLN A 263 -23.52 -2.10 18.41
CA GLN A 263 -23.64 -2.96 19.58
C GLN A 263 -22.67 -2.49 20.68
N ILE A 264 -23.13 -2.51 21.92
CA ILE A 264 -22.27 -2.27 23.10
C ILE A 264 -21.43 -3.52 23.35
N ILE A 265 -20.15 -3.33 23.68
CA ILE A 265 -19.32 -4.39 24.26
C ILE A 265 -19.40 -4.28 25.79
N SER A 266 -20.08 -5.20 26.46
CA SER A 266 -19.95 -5.36 27.93
C SER A 266 -18.62 -6.07 28.23
N SER A 267 -17.77 -5.47 29.07
CA SER A 267 -16.55 -6.10 29.58
C SER A 267 -16.84 -7.47 30.22
N LYS A 268 -15.97 -8.49 30.14
CA LYS A 268 -14.50 -8.48 30.06
C LYS A 268 -13.99 -9.39 28.93
N ALA A 269 -12.77 -9.13 28.44
CA ALA A 269 -12.06 -9.89 27.41
C ALA A 269 -12.65 -9.84 25.98
N PHE A 270 -12.84 -8.63 25.41
CA PHE A 270 -12.83 -8.49 23.95
C PHE A 270 -11.39 -8.64 23.44
N GLN A 271 -11.01 -9.86 23.06
CA GLN A 271 -9.74 -10.06 22.34
C GLN A 271 -9.88 -9.45 20.94
N PRO A 272 -8.93 -8.59 20.50
CA PRO A 272 -8.97 -8.04 19.15
C PRO A 272 -8.95 -9.20 18.15
N ALA A 273 -9.84 -9.13 17.15
CA ALA A 273 -10.18 -10.29 16.34
C ALA A 273 -8.92 -10.95 15.74
N PRO A 274 -8.87 -12.30 15.68
CA PRO A 274 -7.65 -13.03 15.34
C PRO A 274 -7.08 -12.60 13.97
N PRO A 275 -5.80 -12.88 13.65
CA PRO A 275 -5.19 -12.46 12.39
C PRO A 275 -6.02 -12.83 11.15
N THR A 276 -6.75 -13.95 11.22
CA THR A 276 -7.70 -14.42 10.21
C THR A 276 -8.90 -13.50 9.99
N TYR A 277 -9.31 -12.66 10.95
CA TYR A 277 -10.38 -11.67 10.79
C TYR A 277 -9.85 -10.41 10.08
N ALA A 278 -8.68 -9.88 10.47
CA ALA A 278 -8.02 -8.82 9.69
C ALA A 278 -7.67 -9.30 8.26
N TYR A 279 -7.32 -10.58 8.09
CA TYR A 279 -7.10 -11.23 6.79
C TYR A 279 -8.41 -11.43 5.99
N LYS A 280 -9.50 -11.89 6.63
CA LYS A 280 -10.86 -11.89 6.05
C LYS A 280 -11.34 -10.48 5.72
N LEU A 281 -10.87 -9.45 6.43
CA LEU A 281 -11.21 -8.05 6.17
C LEU A 281 -10.42 -7.46 5.00
N ARG A 282 -9.15 -7.85 4.81
CA ARG A 282 -8.40 -7.65 3.55
C ARG A 282 -9.03 -8.41 2.38
N HIS A 283 -9.86 -9.42 2.65
CA HIS A 283 -10.47 -10.32 1.67
C HIS A 283 -11.98 -10.47 1.91
N THR A 284 -12.75 -9.36 2.06
CA THR A 284 -14.23 -9.40 2.11
C THR A 284 -14.85 -9.66 0.74
N SER A 285 -14.34 -10.69 0.08
CA SER A 285 -15.09 -11.56 -0.78
C SER A 285 -16.05 -12.41 0.06
N ASP A 286 -17.12 -11.80 0.61
CA ASP A 286 -18.38 -12.55 0.73
C ASP A 286 -18.84 -12.76 -0.73
N CYS A 287 -18.48 -13.92 -1.26
CA CYS A 287 -18.63 -14.31 -2.66
C CYS A 287 -20.09 -14.67 -3.01
N ARG A 288 -21.04 -13.79 -2.66
CA ARG A 288 -22.38 -13.80 -3.24
C ARG A 288 -22.39 -12.86 -4.45
N PRO A 289 -22.26 -13.39 -5.69
CA PRO A 289 -22.24 -12.57 -6.89
C PRO A 289 -23.60 -11.90 -7.09
N TRP A 290 -23.61 -10.58 -7.04
CA TRP A 290 -24.66 -9.81 -7.69
C TRP A 290 -24.36 -9.72 -9.19
N ASN A 291 -25.30 -10.19 -10.00
CA ASN A 291 -25.22 -10.14 -11.45
C ASN A 291 -25.52 -8.72 -11.94
N PHE A 292 -24.50 -7.86 -11.91
CA PHE A 292 -24.55 -6.58 -12.61
C PHE A 292 -24.73 -6.83 -14.13
N PRO A 293 -25.57 -6.04 -14.83
CA PRO A 293 -25.65 -6.11 -16.28
C PRO A 293 -24.27 -5.82 -16.90
N THR A 294 -23.81 -6.67 -17.81
CA THR A 294 -22.71 -6.31 -18.71
C THR A 294 -23.25 -5.41 -19.83
N PRO A 295 -22.39 -4.63 -20.53
CA PRO A 295 -22.82 -3.79 -21.65
C PRO A 295 -23.56 -4.51 -22.78
N ASN A 296 -23.44 -5.85 -22.85
CA ASN A 296 -24.02 -6.70 -23.89
C ASN A 296 -25.24 -7.52 -23.41
N THR A 297 -25.76 -7.26 -22.20
CA THR A 297 -26.88 -8.02 -21.61
C THR A 297 -27.98 -7.08 -21.12
N THR A 298 -29.22 -7.28 -21.59
CA THR A 298 -30.38 -6.50 -21.12
C THR A 298 -30.62 -6.68 -19.62
N PRO A 299 -31.16 -5.67 -18.93
CA PRO A 299 -31.32 -5.72 -17.48
C PRO A 299 -32.26 -6.85 -17.02
N TRP A 300 -31.91 -7.49 -15.90
CA TRP A 300 -32.82 -8.29 -15.05
C TRP A 300 -33.38 -9.60 -15.63
N LYS A 301 -32.66 -10.31 -16.52
CA LYS A 301 -32.97 -11.71 -16.91
C LYS A 301 -31.81 -12.69 -16.71
N ALA A 302 -31.46 -12.94 -15.45
CA ALA A 302 -30.73 -14.13 -15.03
C ALA A 302 -31.46 -14.76 -13.84
N LYS A 303 -32.35 -15.74 -14.11
CA LYS A 303 -32.96 -16.57 -13.06
C LYS A 303 -31.88 -17.45 -12.41
N ASP A 304 -32.08 -17.75 -11.13
CA ASP A 304 -31.22 -18.64 -10.34
C ASP A 304 -30.71 -19.85 -11.13
N THR A 305 -29.39 -19.91 -11.29
CA THR A 305 -28.68 -21.16 -11.54
C THR A 305 -27.70 -21.39 -10.40
N THR A 306 -27.90 -22.51 -9.71
CA THR A 306 -27.06 -23.00 -8.63
C THR A 306 -25.65 -23.32 -9.14
N VAL A 307 -24.73 -22.36 -9.06
CA VAL A 307 -23.31 -22.58 -9.36
C VAL A 307 -22.60 -23.01 -8.08
N GLN A 308 -22.20 -24.28 -8.05
CA GLN A 308 -21.36 -24.85 -6.99
C GLN A 308 -19.95 -24.23 -7.01
N ASN A 309 -19.28 -24.26 -5.85
CA ASN A 309 -17.88 -23.87 -5.68
C ASN A 309 -16.98 -24.48 -6.77
N THR A 310 -16.39 -23.67 -7.66
CA THR A 310 -15.02 -23.81 -8.26
C THR A 310 -14.77 -22.81 -9.40
N THR A 311 -14.70 -21.50 -9.11
CA THR A 311 -13.89 -20.57 -9.92
C THR A 311 -13.65 -19.26 -9.17
N ILE A 312 -12.46 -18.69 -9.32
CA ILE A 312 -12.15 -17.35 -8.81
C ILE A 312 -12.99 -16.35 -9.62
N SER A 313 -13.77 -15.52 -8.93
CA SER A 313 -14.62 -14.51 -9.57
C SER A 313 -13.78 -13.53 -10.42
N PRO A 314 -14.15 -13.24 -11.68
CA PRO A 314 -13.39 -12.33 -12.55
C PRO A 314 -13.52 -10.84 -12.18
N PHE A 315 -14.24 -10.52 -11.11
CA PHE A 315 -14.61 -9.15 -10.73
C PHE A 315 -13.72 -8.59 -9.61
N ARG A 316 -13.38 -7.31 -9.72
CA ARG A 316 -12.35 -6.64 -8.90
C ARG A 316 -12.94 -6.04 -7.61
N PRO A 317 -12.22 -6.05 -6.47
CA PRO A 317 -12.58 -5.27 -5.28
C PRO A 317 -12.30 -3.78 -5.49
N TYR A 318 -13.03 -2.92 -4.76
CA TYR A 318 -12.86 -1.46 -4.82
C TYR A 318 -11.51 -1.01 -4.22
N TYR A 319 -11.18 -1.50 -3.03
CA TYR A 319 -9.88 -1.30 -2.38
C TYR A 319 -8.85 -2.31 -2.94
N ARG A 320 -8.05 -1.88 -3.92
CA ARG A 320 -7.23 -2.77 -4.77
C ARG A 320 -5.86 -3.15 -4.21
N THR A 321 -5.27 -2.29 -3.38
CA THR A 321 -3.87 -2.41 -2.92
C THR A 321 -3.75 -2.55 -1.40
N SER A 322 -4.61 -1.85 -0.65
CA SER A 322 -4.69 -1.92 0.82
C SER A 322 -6.08 -1.48 1.29
N PRO A 323 -6.47 -1.78 2.56
CA PRO A 323 -7.67 -1.20 3.18
C PRO A 323 -7.63 0.34 3.20
N PRO A 324 -8.77 1.03 3.38
CA PRO A 324 -8.77 2.46 3.59
C PRO A 324 -8.01 2.85 4.87
N VAL A 325 -7.62 4.12 4.93
CA VAL A 325 -7.05 4.75 6.12
C VAL A 325 -8.19 5.05 7.10
N LEU A 326 -8.05 4.65 8.35
CA LEU A 326 -9.04 4.84 9.42
C LEU A 326 -8.49 5.80 10.49
N THR A 327 -9.34 6.46 11.26
CA THR A 327 -8.91 7.02 12.54
C THR A 327 -8.72 5.89 13.58
N ILE A 328 -8.10 6.18 14.73
CA ILE A 328 -8.15 5.25 15.88
C ILE A 328 -9.59 4.90 16.24
N ARG A 329 -10.50 5.89 16.21
CA ARG A 329 -11.92 5.71 16.53
C ARG A 329 -12.59 4.76 15.54
N GLY A 330 -12.37 4.95 14.24
CA GLY A 330 -12.79 4.01 13.20
C GLY A 330 -12.27 2.60 13.44
N ALA A 331 -10.96 2.44 13.67
CA ALA A 331 -10.35 1.14 13.95
C ALA A 331 -10.94 0.44 15.20
N GLN A 332 -11.26 1.18 16.25
CA GLN A 332 -11.97 0.65 17.43
C GLN A 332 -13.41 0.21 17.09
N LEU A 333 -14.17 1.04 16.36
CA LEU A 333 -15.53 0.71 15.92
C LEU A 333 -15.59 -0.47 14.93
N HIS A 334 -14.50 -0.78 14.24
CA HIS A 334 -14.31 -1.98 13.43
C HIS A 334 -13.77 -3.19 14.22
N GLY A 335 -13.51 -3.07 15.53
CA GLY A 335 -12.95 -4.14 16.37
C GLY A 335 -11.48 -4.49 16.05
N LEU A 336 -10.77 -3.61 15.34
CA LEU A 336 -9.37 -3.77 14.96
C LEU A 336 -8.40 -3.31 16.05
N LEU A 337 -8.84 -2.35 16.88
CA LEU A 337 -8.16 -1.90 18.10
C LEU A 337 -9.07 -2.11 19.31
N PRO A 338 -8.52 -2.50 20.47
CA PRO A 338 -9.27 -2.53 21.71
C PRO A 338 -9.52 -1.12 22.27
N TYR A 339 -10.47 -1.03 23.20
CA TYR A 339 -10.61 0.10 24.11
C TYR A 339 -9.67 -0.13 25.31
N HIS A 340 -8.99 0.92 25.78
CA HIS A 340 -8.13 0.86 26.96
C HIS A 340 -8.81 1.51 28.16
N ASP A 341 -8.54 0.94 29.33
CA ASP A 341 -9.04 1.38 30.63
C ASP A 341 -7.86 1.94 31.43
N GLU A 342 -8.02 3.09 32.09
CA GLU A 342 -6.96 3.74 32.86
C GLU A 342 -6.78 3.15 34.29
N GLU A 343 -7.62 2.19 34.68
CA GLU A 343 -7.76 1.73 36.08
C GLU A 343 -7.28 0.27 36.37
N GLU A 344 -6.48 -0.37 35.50
CA GLU A 344 -5.86 -1.67 35.81
C GLU A 344 -4.41 -1.55 36.33
N GLU A 345 -4.26 -1.11 37.59
CA GLU A 345 -3.02 -1.32 38.36
C GLU A 345 -2.85 -2.83 38.67
N GLY A 346 -1.85 -3.49 38.08
CA GLY A 346 -1.29 -4.72 38.66
C GLY A 346 -0.81 -5.83 37.72
N ASN A 347 -1.13 -5.81 36.43
CA ASN A 347 -0.62 -6.78 35.45
C ASN A 347 -0.20 -6.09 34.15
N VAL A 348 0.77 -6.66 33.43
CA VAL A 348 1.53 -6.03 32.33
C VAL A 348 0.61 -5.36 31.29
N VAL A 349 0.36 -4.07 31.48
CA VAL A 349 -0.45 -3.25 30.57
C VAL A 349 0.32 -3.10 29.26
N THR A 350 -0.15 -3.76 28.21
CA THR A 350 0.29 -3.37 26.87
C THR A 350 -0.36 -2.03 26.55
N SER A 351 0.42 -0.95 26.51
CA SER A 351 -0.11 0.38 26.19
C SER A 351 -0.86 0.41 24.86
N LEU A 352 -1.73 1.41 24.69
CA LEU A 352 -2.43 1.69 23.43
C LEU A 352 -1.45 1.74 22.25
N ASP A 353 -0.27 2.34 22.42
CA ASP A 353 0.80 2.35 21.41
C ASP A 353 1.23 0.95 20.96
N ASN A 354 1.27 -0.02 21.88
CA ASN A 354 1.63 -1.40 21.56
C ASN A 354 0.48 -2.15 20.87
N GLU A 355 -0.78 -1.80 21.09
CA GLU A 355 -1.91 -2.29 20.28
C GLU A 355 -1.96 -1.58 18.90
N ILE A 356 -1.72 -0.27 18.82
CA ILE A 356 -1.56 0.49 17.56
C ILE A 356 -0.46 -0.14 16.70
N ARG A 357 0.72 -0.39 17.27
CA ARG A 357 1.83 -1.08 16.59
C ARG A 357 1.39 -2.47 16.12
N ARG A 358 0.68 -3.25 16.94
CA ARG A 358 0.16 -4.59 16.56
C ARG A 358 -0.92 -4.51 15.47
N ALA A 359 -1.77 -3.49 15.44
CA ALA A 359 -2.76 -3.27 14.40
C ALA A 359 -2.10 -2.88 13.06
N ILE A 360 -1.12 -1.96 13.08
CA ILE A 360 -0.31 -1.61 11.90
C ILE A 360 0.44 -2.84 11.38
N ILE A 361 1.03 -3.65 12.27
CA ILE A 361 1.65 -4.96 11.96
C ILE A 361 0.66 -5.93 11.30
N ARG A 362 -0.63 -5.91 11.68
CA ARG A 362 -1.73 -6.67 11.04
C ARG A 362 -2.22 -6.04 9.73
N GLY A 363 -1.75 -4.85 9.36
CA GLY A 363 -2.08 -4.13 8.13
C GLY A 363 -3.29 -3.19 8.23
N VAL A 364 -3.60 -2.71 9.44
CA VAL A 364 -4.52 -1.59 9.63
C VAL A 364 -3.78 -0.29 9.27
N ARG A 365 -4.36 0.52 8.39
CA ARG A 365 -3.83 1.85 8.05
C ARG A 365 -4.53 2.89 8.92
N LEU A 366 -3.77 3.68 9.66
CA LEU A 366 -4.29 4.71 10.57
C LEU A 366 -3.92 6.10 10.05
N SER A 367 -4.81 7.08 10.20
CA SER A 367 -4.56 8.47 9.79
C SER A 367 -3.51 9.10 10.72
N PRO A 368 -2.48 9.78 10.17
CA PRO A 368 -1.40 10.37 10.98
C PRO A 368 -1.90 11.31 12.08
N GLU A 369 -2.93 12.10 11.78
CA GLU A 369 -3.59 13.06 12.68
C GLU A 369 -4.26 12.40 13.90
N SER A 370 -4.53 11.10 13.84
CA SER A 370 -5.18 10.35 14.92
C SER A 370 -4.21 9.58 15.81
N LEU A 371 -2.93 9.49 15.44
CA LEU A 371 -1.93 8.77 16.25
C LEU A 371 -1.55 9.60 17.48
N PRO A 372 -1.28 8.97 18.65
CA PRO A 372 -0.76 9.69 19.80
C PRO A 372 0.53 10.38 19.40
N THR A 373 0.57 11.71 19.58
CA THR A 373 1.80 12.46 19.40
C THR A 373 2.81 11.97 20.42
N LEU A 374 3.84 11.23 19.97
CA LEU A 374 5.12 11.31 20.64
C LEU A 374 5.45 12.80 20.76
N PRO A 375 5.88 13.29 21.94
CA PRO A 375 6.35 14.65 22.05
C PRO A 375 7.62 14.78 21.22
N GLY A 376 7.48 15.22 19.98
CA GLY A 376 8.56 15.87 19.27
C GLY A 376 9.01 17.07 20.11
N PRO A 377 10.30 17.45 20.07
CA PRO A 377 10.73 18.69 20.69
C PRO A 377 9.83 19.83 20.17
N PRO A 378 9.45 20.81 21.04
CA PRO A 378 8.62 21.92 20.60
C PRO A 378 9.29 22.57 19.38
N PRO A 379 8.52 22.95 18.34
CA PRO A 379 9.09 23.50 17.13
C PRO A 379 9.95 24.70 17.51
N SER A 380 11.26 24.62 17.23
CA SER A 380 12.14 25.75 17.41
C SER A 380 11.57 26.89 16.54
N PRO A 381 11.38 28.11 17.08
CA PRO A 381 10.79 29.22 16.31
C PRO A 381 11.67 29.66 15.12
N ASN A 382 12.84 29.04 14.93
CA ASN A 382 13.79 29.27 13.83
C ASN A 382 13.96 28.04 12.91
N SER A 383 13.22 26.94 13.10
CA SER A 383 13.27 25.78 12.19
C SER A 383 12.34 26.04 11.00
N PRO A 384 12.84 26.21 9.76
CA PRO A 384 11.99 26.43 8.62
C PRO A 384 11.18 25.15 8.34
N ALA A 385 9.86 25.24 8.49
CA ALA A 385 8.93 24.25 7.95
C ALA A 385 9.00 24.29 6.42
N SER A 386 10.02 23.65 5.85
CA SER A 386 10.20 23.47 4.41
C SER A 386 9.06 22.62 3.89
N SER A 387 8.04 23.28 3.32
CA SER A 387 6.92 22.61 2.66
C SER A 387 7.42 21.56 1.67
N CYS A 388 7.03 20.29 1.86
CA CYS A 388 7.45 19.17 0.99
C CYS A 388 6.97 19.32 -0.47
N HIS A 389 6.04 20.25 -0.72
CA HIS A 389 5.59 20.64 -2.05
C HIS A 389 6.76 21.04 -2.96
N GLY A 390 6.97 20.29 -4.03
CA GLY A 390 7.93 20.59 -5.10
C GLY A 390 9.22 19.76 -5.08
N MET A 391 9.50 18.99 -4.03
CA MET A 391 10.64 18.06 -4.00
C MET A 391 10.47 16.89 -4.97
N VAL A 392 9.24 16.50 -5.29
CA VAL A 392 8.94 15.47 -6.29
C VAL A 392 8.13 16.11 -7.41
N GLN A 393 8.63 15.98 -8.63
CA GLN A 393 8.09 16.60 -9.84
C GLN A 393 7.84 15.53 -10.88
N ARG A 394 6.81 15.73 -11.71
CA ARG A 394 6.45 14.83 -12.81
C ARG A 394 6.94 15.42 -14.12
N ILE A 395 7.66 14.62 -14.89
CA ILE A 395 8.04 14.93 -16.26
C ILE A 395 7.12 14.11 -17.17
N GLU A 396 6.26 14.83 -17.87
CA GLU A 396 5.24 14.28 -18.77
C GLU A 396 5.52 14.71 -20.21
N ALA A 397 5.07 13.92 -21.18
CA ALA A 397 5.15 14.25 -22.60
C ALA A 397 3.71 14.34 -23.18
N PRO A 398 2.96 15.43 -22.88
CA PRO A 398 1.56 15.54 -23.26
C PRO A 398 1.34 15.46 -24.77
N ASP A 399 2.26 16.02 -25.56
CA ASP A 399 2.20 16.01 -27.03
C ASP A 399 2.59 14.65 -27.66
N ASN A 400 3.23 13.76 -26.90
CA ASN A 400 3.66 12.44 -27.37
C ASN A 400 3.77 11.43 -26.20
N PRO A 401 2.64 10.96 -25.65
CA PRO A 401 2.64 10.06 -24.49
C PRO A 401 3.32 8.71 -24.78
N ASP A 402 3.40 8.29 -26.05
CA ASP A 402 3.97 7.01 -26.46
C ASP A 402 5.46 6.83 -26.07
N ILE A 403 6.18 7.93 -25.82
CA ILE A 403 7.58 7.92 -25.32
C ILE A 403 7.73 7.11 -24.02
N VAL A 404 6.70 7.15 -23.16
CA VAL A 404 6.67 6.52 -21.83
C VAL A 404 5.63 5.40 -21.73
N MET A 405 4.94 5.05 -22.82
CA MET A 405 4.00 3.93 -22.84
C MET A 405 4.67 2.60 -23.20
N GLY A 406 4.15 1.52 -22.61
CA GLY A 406 4.66 0.16 -22.79
C GLY A 406 5.40 -0.40 -21.58
N GLN A 407 5.87 -1.65 -21.72
CA GLN A 407 6.53 -2.43 -20.66
C GLN A 407 8.02 -2.55 -20.93
N ASP A 408 8.79 -2.61 -19.84
CA ASP A 408 10.21 -2.92 -19.82
C ASP A 408 11.03 -2.02 -20.76
N LYS A 409 10.62 -0.73 -20.81
CA LYS A 409 11.04 0.25 -21.83
C LYS A 409 12.53 0.52 -21.75
N TYR A 410 12.97 1.05 -20.61
CA TYR A 410 14.33 1.52 -20.37
C TYR A 410 14.92 0.81 -19.16
N LEU A 411 16.12 0.25 -19.30
CA LEU A 411 16.76 -0.61 -18.30
C LEU A 411 17.94 0.13 -17.65
N GLY A 412 17.60 1.09 -16.78
CA GLY A 412 18.53 2.08 -16.25
C GLY A 412 18.78 3.24 -17.22
N GLY A 413 19.68 4.13 -16.82
CA GLY A 413 20.05 5.32 -17.58
C GLY A 413 21.47 5.78 -17.30
N MET A 414 21.80 6.97 -17.78
CA MET A 414 23.03 7.70 -17.47
C MET A 414 22.85 9.20 -17.73
N SER A 415 23.64 10.03 -17.06
CA SER A 415 23.75 11.46 -17.36
C SER A 415 24.61 11.65 -18.61
N SER A 416 24.40 12.75 -19.32
CA SER A 416 25.34 13.18 -20.35
C SER A 416 26.54 13.87 -19.69
N PRO A 417 27.79 13.58 -20.13
CA PRO A 417 28.99 14.26 -19.61
C PRO A 417 28.96 15.79 -19.76
N CYS A 418 28.21 16.31 -20.74
CA CYS A 418 27.98 17.74 -20.95
C CYS A 418 26.85 18.35 -20.09
N GLY A 419 26.24 17.58 -19.18
CA GLY A 419 25.20 18.04 -18.24
C GLY A 419 23.86 18.44 -18.87
N THR A 420 23.72 18.37 -20.20
CA THR A 420 22.56 18.89 -20.93
C THR A 420 21.37 17.94 -20.90
N TYR A 421 21.65 16.63 -20.85
CA TYR A 421 20.68 15.54 -20.97
C TYR A 421 20.86 14.45 -19.90
N VAL A 422 19.76 13.77 -19.61
CA VAL A 422 19.71 12.43 -18.99
C VAL A 422 19.16 11.45 -20.02
N TYR A 423 19.76 10.27 -20.13
CA TYR A 423 19.39 9.24 -21.09
C TYR A 423 18.81 8.00 -20.40
N GLY A 424 17.74 7.43 -20.96
CA GLY A 424 17.22 6.11 -20.61
C GLY A 424 17.69 5.04 -21.61
N VAL A 425 18.30 3.98 -21.10
CA VAL A 425 18.92 2.90 -21.90
C VAL A 425 17.85 1.99 -22.50
N PRO A 426 17.72 1.88 -23.84
CA PRO A 426 16.63 1.12 -24.46
C PRO A 426 16.71 -0.39 -24.18
N GLY A 427 15.84 -0.87 -23.30
CA GLY A 427 15.62 -2.29 -23.05
C GLY A 427 14.70 -2.87 -24.14
N THR A 428 13.40 -2.64 -23.99
CA THR A 428 12.38 -2.98 -25.01
C THR A 428 12.01 -1.78 -25.87
N ALA A 429 12.21 -0.54 -25.40
CA ALA A 429 12.01 0.65 -26.21
C ALA A 429 12.85 0.60 -27.51
N ARG A 430 12.30 1.09 -28.62
CA ARG A 430 12.97 1.04 -29.93
C ARG A 430 14.09 2.07 -30.08
N ARG A 431 14.07 3.15 -29.29
CA ARG A 431 15.00 4.29 -29.34
C ARG A 431 15.46 4.67 -27.93
N VAL A 432 16.53 5.45 -27.85
CA VAL A 432 17.03 6.02 -26.59
C VAL A 432 16.04 7.07 -26.08
N LEU A 433 15.70 7.04 -24.79
CA LEU A 433 15.00 8.14 -24.12
C LEU A 433 15.98 9.27 -23.85
N ARG A 434 15.58 10.51 -24.11
CA ARG A 434 16.36 11.70 -23.76
C ARG A 434 15.47 12.69 -23.03
N ILE A 435 15.95 13.14 -21.88
CA ILE A 435 15.34 14.18 -21.05
C ILE A 435 16.34 15.34 -21.00
N ARG A 436 15.91 16.55 -21.37
CA ARG A 436 16.73 17.76 -21.24
C ARG A 436 16.70 18.24 -19.78
N VAL A 437 17.87 18.45 -19.20
CA VAL A 437 18.02 18.78 -17.77
C VAL A 437 17.45 20.18 -17.46
N ALA A 438 17.60 21.12 -18.39
CA ALA A 438 17.25 22.53 -18.20
C ALA A 438 15.74 22.80 -18.04
N ASP A 439 14.88 22.03 -18.72
CA ASP A 439 13.42 22.27 -18.78
C ASP A 439 12.58 21.00 -18.59
N GLY A 440 13.20 19.82 -18.47
CA GLY A 440 12.51 18.54 -18.37
C GLY A 440 11.92 18.02 -19.68
N THR A 441 12.13 18.69 -20.82
CA THR A 441 11.57 18.23 -22.10
C THR A 441 12.09 16.84 -22.47
N MET A 442 11.17 15.99 -22.95
CA MET A 442 11.40 14.56 -23.11
C MET A 442 11.10 14.10 -24.55
N ASP A 443 12.06 13.44 -25.19
CA ASP A 443 11.91 12.86 -26.53
C ASP A 443 12.57 11.46 -26.65
N THR A 444 12.47 10.87 -27.85
CA THR A 444 13.29 9.69 -28.20
C THR A 444 14.02 9.94 -29.50
N PHE A 445 15.29 9.51 -29.57
CA PHE A 445 16.17 9.82 -30.69
C PHE A 445 17.05 8.62 -31.08
N GLY A 446 17.77 8.77 -32.19
CA GLY A 446 18.55 7.70 -32.81
C GLY A 446 17.75 6.73 -33.71
N PRO A 447 18.43 5.73 -34.29
CA PRO A 447 17.80 4.70 -35.12
C PRO A 447 16.93 3.76 -34.26
N ALA A 448 16.01 3.06 -34.91
CA ALA A 448 15.13 2.11 -34.24
C ALA A 448 15.77 0.72 -34.15
N PHE A 449 15.89 0.18 -32.94
CA PHE A 449 16.45 -1.14 -32.66
C PHE A 449 15.38 -2.12 -32.15
N GLU A 450 15.20 -3.24 -32.85
CA GLU A 450 14.21 -4.27 -32.50
C GLU A 450 14.70 -5.23 -31.41
N GLY A 451 13.76 -5.80 -30.66
CA GLY A 451 14.03 -6.78 -29.61
C GLY A 451 13.88 -6.25 -28.18
N LYS A 452 13.89 -7.18 -27.22
CA LYS A 452 13.64 -6.94 -25.79
C LYS A 452 14.91 -7.09 -24.95
N PHE A 453 15.02 -6.26 -23.92
CA PHE A 453 16.19 -6.18 -23.02
C PHE A 453 17.52 -6.06 -23.77
N LYS A 454 17.56 -5.20 -24.82
CA LYS A 454 18.71 -5.07 -25.72
C LYS A 454 19.99 -4.67 -24.97
N TRP A 455 19.92 -3.57 -24.23
CA TRP A 455 21.00 -3.04 -23.40
C TRP A 455 20.56 -2.83 -21.96
N LEU A 456 21.53 -2.77 -21.05
CA LEU A 456 21.29 -2.65 -19.60
C LEU A 456 22.35 -1.73 -18.97
N ARG A 457 21.88 -0.69 -18.27
CA ARG A 457 22.66 0.38 -17.63
C ARG A 457 23.58 1.16 -18.58
N GLY A 458 23.96 2.35 -18.13
CA GLY A 458 24.89 3.23 -18.84
C GLY A 458 26.23 3.36 -18.13
N VAL A 459 27.24 3.77 -18.89
CA VAL A 459 28.55 4.22 -18.40
C VAL A 459 28.84 5.57 -19.05
N GLU A 460 29.15 6.56 -18.21
CA GLU A 460 29.47 7.93 -18.60
C GLU A 460 30.97 8.04 -18.90
N ILE A 461 31.31 8.60 -20.07
CA ILE A 461 32.69 8.78 -20.49
C ILE A 461 32.98 10.29 -20.50
N PRO A 462 33.77 10.83 -19.55
CA PRO A 462 33.98 12.26 -19.42
C PRO A 462 34.69 12.86 -20.64
N PRO A 463 34.59 14.18 -20.87
CA PRO A 463 35.37 14.86 -21.89
C PRO A 463 36.86 14.73 -21.61
N ASN A 464 37.67 14.54 -22.64
CA ASN A 464 39.13 14.48 -22.49
C ASN A 464 39.78 15.79 -22.96
N SER A 465 40.67 16.36 -22.13
CA SER A 465 41.46 17.55 -22.46
C SER A 465 42.66 17.26 -23.36
N ASP A 466 43.06 15.99 -23.50
CA ASP A 466 44.18 15.60 -24.35
C ASP A 466 43.76 15.58 -25.83
N SER A 467 44.36 16.50 -26.60
CA SER A 467 44.16 16.69 -28.05
C SER A 467 44.35 15.44 -28.93
N THR A 468 44.89 14.35 -28.36
CA THR A 468 45.10 13.08 -29.04
C THR A 468 43.96 12.07 -28.88
N LYS A 469 42.91 12.33 -28.07
CA LYS A 469 41.89 11.34 -27.66
C LYS A 469 40.41 11.75 -27.83
N ILE A 470 40.01 12.04 -29.08
CA ILE A 470 38.74 11.66 -29.74
C ILE A 470 37.36 12.10 -29.14
N TYR A 471 37.19 12.48 -27.87
CA TYR A 471 35.90 13.00 -27.33
C TYR A 471 36.04 14.33 -26.55
N PRO A 472 35.97 15.49 -27.23
CA PRO A 472 36.04 16.80 -26.58
C PRO A 472 34.79 17.18 -25.76
N SER A 473 33.70 16.39 -25.84
CA SER A 473 32.45 16.61 -25.09
C SER A 473 32.00 15.38 -24.30
N GLY A 474 32.87 14.36 -24.18
CA GLY A 474 32.55 13.06 -23.62
C GLY A 474 31.61 12.23 -24.51
N CYS A 475 31.24 11.05 -24.04
CA CYS A 475 30.22 10.21 -24.66
C CYS A 475 29.53 9.30 -23.63
N CYS A 476 28.49 8.60 -24.08
CA CYS A 476 27.67 7.72 -23.25
C CYS A 476 27.64 6.33 -23.91
N VAL A 477 27.83 5.26 -23.13
CA VAL A 477 27.73 3.88 -23.65
C VAL A 477 26.80 3.03 -22.79
N ALA A 478 26.09 2.10 -23.41
CA ALA A 478 25.18 1.17 -22.74
C ALA A 478 25.56 -0.28 -23.03
N LEU A 479 25.50 -1.11 -21.99
CA LEU A 479 26.14 -2.43 -22.00
C LEU A 479 25.28 -3.47 -22.72
N PRO A 480 25.88 -4.40 -23.51
CA PRO A 480 25.15 -5.48 -24.17
C PRO A 480 24.43 -6.37 -23.14
N CYS A 481 23.11 -6.51 -23.29
CA CYS A 481 22.29 -7.37 -22.45
C CYS A 481 21.72 -8.55 -23.23
N ASN A 482 20.84 -8.31 -24.22
CA ASN A 482 20.43 -9.30 -25.22
C ASN A 482 20.85 -8.91 -26.65
N HIS A 483 21.22 -7.64 -26.87
CA HIS A 483 21.77 -7.20 -28.14
C HIS A 483 23.27 -7.50 -28.16
N PRO A 484 23.83 -8.10 -29.22
CA PRO A 484 25.23 -8.48 -29.28
C PRO A 484 26.14 -7.30 -29.63
N SER A 485 25.91 -6.09 -29.11
CA SER A 485 26.74 -4.91 -29.37
C SER A 485 26.75 -3.96 -28.18
N VAL A 486 27.75 -3.10 -28.08
CA VAL A 486 27.66 -1.90 -27.24
C VAL A 486 26.75 -0.88 -27.95
N LEU A 487 25.91 -0.16 -27.19
CA LEU A 487 25.21 1.04 -27.67
C LEU A 487 26.06 2.26 -27.34
N LYS A 488 26.14 3.20 -28.27
CA LYS A 488 26.93 4.43 -28.16
C LYS A 488 26.05 5.64 -28.44
N ILE A 489 26.20 6.68 -27.62
CA ILE A 489 25.49 7.94 -27.73
C ILE A 489 26.53 9.06 -27.68
N ASN A 490 26.53 9.93 -28.69
CA ASN A 490 27.35 11.13 -28.74
C ASN A 490 26.48 12.37 -28.40
N PRO A 491 26.61 12.96 -27.20
CA PRO A 491 25.76 14.08 -26.79
C PRO A 491 26.07 15.41 -27.51
N ALA A 492 27.16 15.50 -28.27
CA ALA A 492 27.52 16.70 -29.03
C ALA A 492 26.96 16.69 -30.47
N THR A 493 26.65 15.52 -31.02
CA THR A 493 26.11 15.36 -32.38
C THR A 493 24.70 14.77 -32.43
N ASP A 494 24.12 14.43 -31.28
CA ASP A 494 22.88 13.64 -31.14
C ASP A 494 22.90 12.31 -31.92
N GLU A 495 24.09 11.77 -32.16
CA GLU A 495 24.28 10.51 -32.87
C GLU A 495 24.13 9.32 -31.91
N VAL A 496 23.42 8.28 -32.35
CA VAL A 496 23.30 7.00 -31.65
C VAL A 496 23.70 5.89 -32.60
N SER A 497 24.70 5.11 -32.21
CA SER A 497 25.31 4.04 -33.01
C SER A 497 25.62 2.80 -32.16
N THR A 498 26.13 1.74 -32.79
CA THR A 498 26.44 0.47 -32.13
C THR A 498 27.72 -0.15 -32.68
N PHE A 499 28.54 -0.77 -31.83
CA PHE A 499 29.82 -1.38 -32.22
C PHE A 499 30.12 -2.70 -31.49
N GLY A 500 31.11 -3.44 -31.98
CA GLY A 500 31.63 -4.67 -31.36
C GLY A 500 30.87 -5.96 -31.67
N THR A 501 29.95 -5.96 -32.65
CA THR A 501 29.06 -7.10 -32.93
C THR A 501 29.78 -8.38 -33.33
N ASP A 502 30.85 -8.23 -34.12
CA ASP A 502 31.75 -9.28 -34.56
C ASP A 502 32.37 -10.06 -33.39
N VAL A 503 32.74 -9.36 -32.31
CA VAL A 503 33.32 -9.93 -31.08
C VAL A 503 32.22 -10.41 -30.12
N ILE A 504 31.26 -9.56 -29.78
CA ILE A 504 30.31 -9.79 -28.67
C ILE A 504 29.36 -10.96 -28.95
N GLN A 505 29.00 -11.23 -30.22
CA GLN A 505 28.21 -12.41 -30.59
C GLN A 505 28.87 -13.75 -30.16
N ASN A 506 30.18 -13.76 -29.90
CA ASN A 506 30.97 -14.93 -29.52
C ASN A 506 31.20 -15.05 -28.00
N CYS A 507 30.49 -14.30 -27.15
CA CYS A 507 30.64 -14.29 -25.68
C CYS A 507 30.07 -15.52 -24.94
N GLY A 508 29.79 -16.63 -25.64
CA GLY A 508 29.31 -17.89 -25.06
C GLY A 508 27.86 -17.91 -24.54
N ALA A 509 27.13 -16.80 -24.64
CA ALA A 509 25.72 -16.69 -24.24
C ALA A 509 24.91 -15.83 -25.22
N SER A 510 23.58 -15.86 -25.12
CA SER A 510 22.66 -15.14 -26.02
C SER A 510 21.72 -14.15 -25.32
N ARG A 511 21.70 -14.12 -23.98
CA ARG A 511 20.83 -13.25 -23.17
C ARG A 511 21.44 -12.91 -21.82
N TRP A 512 21.10 -11.74 -21.29
CA TRP A 512 21.61 -11.17 -20.03
C TRP A 512 23.14 -11.27 -19.92
N LEU A 513 23.85 -10.83 -20.97
CA LEU A 513 25.28 -11.01 -21.12
C LEU A 513 26.08 -10.35 -20.00
N TYR A 514 25.84 -9.05 -19.77
CA TYR A 514 26.54 -8.21 -18.79
C TYR A 514 25.54 -7.41 -17.95
N HIS A 515 25.80 -7.25 -16.65
CA HIS A 515 24.86 -6.56 -15.71
C HIS A 515 25.37 -5.20 -15.20
N GLY A 516 26.65 -4.92 -15.34
CA GLY A 516 27.25 -3.64 -14.99
C GLY A 516 28.64 -3.52 -15.60
N GLY A 517 29.21 -2.34 -15.53
CA GLY A 517 30.51 -2.06 -16.12
C GLY A 517 30.98 -0.67 -15.75
N VAL A 518 32.29 -0.47 -15.81
CA VAL A 518 32.94 0.73 -15.28
C VAL A 518 34.03 1.19 -16.25
N LEU A 519 34.16 2.50 -16.42
CA LEU A 519 35.31 3.13 -17.06
C LEU A 519 36.49 3.10 -16.08
N ALA A 520 37.61 2.51 -16.48
CA ALA A 520 38.87 2.58 -15.73
C ALA A 520 39.73 3.76 -16.20
N ASP A 521 40.70 4.16 -15.37
CA ASP A 521 41.65 5.26 -15.64
C ASP A 521 42.48 5.07 -16.93
N ASN A 522 42.59 3.84 -17.43
CA ASN A 522 43.24 3.53 -18.70
C ASN A 522 42.39 3.90 -19.94
N GLY A 523 41.16 4.39 -19.76
CA GLY A 523 40.24 4.80 -20.81
C GLY A 523 39.35 3.69 -21.38
N PHE A 524 39.48 2.45 -20.90
CA PHE A 524 38.64 1.32 -21.30
C PHE A 524 37.47 1.11 -20.35
N VAL A 525 36.33 0.70 -20.89
CA VAL A 525 35.19 0.20 -20.13
C VAL A 525 35.31 -1.32 -20.01
N TYR A 526 35.11 -1.81 -18.79
CA TYR A 526 35.10 -3.23 -18.45
C TYR A 526 33.70 -3.64 -18.03
N ALA A 527 33.06 -4.55 -18.76
CA ALA A 527 31.72 -5.05 -18.43
C ALA A 527 31.77 -6.42 -17.75
N ILE A 528 31.00 -6.53 -16.67
CA ILE A 528 31.01 -7.64 -15.71
C ILE A 528 30.08 -8.76 -16.21
N PRO A 529 30.60 -9.98 -16.45
CA PRO A 529 29.85 -11.06 -17.07
C PRO A 529 28.80 -11.63 -16.13
N ALA A 530 27.53 -11.53 -16.53
CA ALA A 530 26.41 -12.15 -15.84
C ALA A 530 26.16 -13.55 -16.42
N ASN A 531 25.75 -13.65 -17.69
CA ASN A 531 25.68 -14.92 -18.42
C ASN A 531 26.83 -15.11 -19.41
N ALA A 532 27.48 -14.03 -19.88
CA ALA A 532 28.65 -14.14 -20.74
C ALA A 532 29.75 -15.00 -20.09
N ASN A 533 30.57 -15.65 -20.91
CA ASN A 533 31.63 -16.53 -20.43
C ASN A 533 32.93 -15.79 -20.07
N ARG A 534 33.10 -14.52 -20.46
CA ARG A 534 34.32 -13.72 -20.22
C ARG A 534 34.01 -12.24 -19.99
N VAL A 535 34.90 -11.56 -19.27
CA VAL A 535 34.89 -10.09 -19.12
C VAL A 535 35.07 -9.44 -20.48
N LEU A 536 34.20 -8.49 -20.81
CA LEU A 536 34.29 -7.67 -22.02
C LEU A 536 35.08 -6.41 -21.71
N LYS A 537 36.14 -6.14 -22.47
CA LYS A 537 36.91 -4.90 -22.44
C LYS A 537 36.66 -4.16 -23.75
N PHE A 538 36.36 -2.87 -23.69
CA PHE A 538 36.26 -2.05 -24.89
C PHE A 538 36.67 -0.59 -24.68
N HIS A 539 37.22 0.04 -25.72
CA HIS A 539 37.54 1.47 -25.70
C HIS A 539 36.41 2.23 -26.41
N PRO A 540 35.70 3.16 -25.74
CA PRO A 540 34.55 3.84 -26.34
C PRO A 540 34.94 4.73 -27.54
N ALA A 541 36.20 5.14 -27.66
CA ALA A 541 36.67 6.07 -28.69
C ALA A 541 37.20 5.41 -29.97
N THR A 542 37.97 4.32 -29.85
CA THR A 542 38.51 3.57 -31.00
C THR A 542 37.61 2.39 -31.37
N GLU A 543 36.57 2.13 -30.59
CA GLU A 543 35.63 1.01 -30.73
C GLU A 543 36.30 -0.36 -30.73
N GLN A 544 37.54 -0.44 -30.24
CA GLN A 544 38.27 -1.69 -30.04
C GLN A 544 37.55 -2.49 -28.94
N VAL A 545 37.23 -3.75 -29.25
CA VAL A 545 36.55 -4.69 -28.34
C VAL A 545 37.35 -5.97 -28.20
N SER A 546 37.47 -6.50 -26.99
CA SER A 546 38.12 -7.80 -26.72
C SER A 546 37.56 -8.48 -25.47
N PHE A 547 37.85 -9.78 -25.32
CA PHE A 547 37.58 -10.53 -24.09
C PHE A 547 38.88 -10.78 -23.32
N ILE A 548 38.86 -10.58 -22.01
CA ILE A 548 40.00 -10.78 -21.11
C ILE A 548 39.70 -11.83 -20.03
N GLY A 549 40.73 -12.24 -19.29
CA GLY A 549 40.60 -13.23 -18.21
C GLY A 549 40.37 -14.68 -18.68
N PRO A 550 40.17 -15.62 -17.75
CA PRO A 550 39.81 -17.01 -18.06
C PRO A 550 38.38 -17.10 -18.63
N THR A 551 38.01 -18.28 -19.13
CA THR A 551 36.63 -18.58 -19.52
C THR A 551 35.86 -19.17 -18.34
N PHE A 552 34.66 -18.66 -18.09
CA PHE A 552 33.73 -19.11 -17.06
C PHE A 552 32.61 -19.93 -17.71
N ASP A 553 32.92 -21.20 -18.01
CA ASP A 553 32.12 -22.11 -18.86
C ASP A 553 30.80 -22.62 -18.23
N SER A 554 30.49 -22.22 -17.00
CA SER A 554 29.23 -22.58 -16.33
C SER A 554 28.65 -21.39 -15.56
N GLY A 555 27.38 -21.50 -15.16
CA GLY A 555 26.71 -20.49 -14.34
C GLY A 555 26.06 -19.34 -15.13
N ASN A 556 24.78 -19.11 -14.84
CA ASN A 556 24.03 -17.91 -15.23
C ASN A 556 24.00 -16.92 -14.07
N CYS A 557 23.88 -15.62 -14.36
CA CYS A 557 23.82 -14.51 -13.40
C CYS A 557 24.96 -14.57 -12.37
N LYS A 558 26.19 -14.76 -12.86
CA LYS A 558 27.40 -14.96 -12.06
C LYS A 558 27.71 -13.79 -11.15
N TRP A 559 28.05 -12.63 -11.73
CA TRP A 559 28.35 -11.39 -11.02
C TRP A 559 27.48 -10.23 -11.51
N PHE A 560 26.98 -9.42 -10.56
CA PHE A 560 26.06 -8.30 -10.82
C PHE A 560 26.71 -6.97 -10.42
N GLY A 561 26.79 -6.03 -11.37
CA GLY A 561 27.44 -4.74 -11.13
C GLY A 561 28.97 -4.84 -11.14
N GLY A 562 29.62 -3.70 -11.39
CA GLY A 562 31.06 -3.54 -11.24
C GLY A 562 31.33 -2.27 -10.46
N ILE A 563 32.29 -2.31 -9.54
CA ILE A 563 32.68 -1.18 -8.70
C ILE A 563 34.20 -1.01 -8.83
N LEU A 564 34.65 0.15 -9.32
CA LEU A 564 36.05 0.54 -9.34
C LEU A 564 36.43 1.06 -7.95
N ALA A 565 37.43 0.46 -7.31
CA ALA A 565 37.96 0.92 -6.02
C ALA A 565 39.18 1.83 -6.20
N SER A 566 39.57 2.55 -5.14
CA SER A 566 40.74 3.46 -5.14
C SER A 566 42.08 2.80 -5.47
N ASN A 567 42.19 1.47 -5.39
CA ASN A 567 43.39 0.73 -5.80
C ASN A 567 43.50 0.52 -7.33
N GLY A 568 42.52 1.01 -8.09
CA GLY A 568 42.43 0.88 -9.55
C GLY A 568 41.81 -0.42 -10.05
N CYS A 569 41.52 -1.39 -9.16
CA CYS A 569 40.88 -2.64 -9.52
C CYS A 569 39.35 -2.51 -9.54
N ILE A 570 38.71 -3.29 -10.42
CA ILE A 570 37.26 -3.37 -10.53
C ILE A 570 36.79 -4.69 -9.90
N TYR A 571 35.77 -4.60 -9.05
CA TYR A 571 35.19 -5.72 -8.32
C TYR A 571 33.76 -6.00 -8.80
N GLY A 572 33.48 -7.25 -9.17
CA GLY A 572 32.16 -7.74 -9.55
C GLY A 572 31.51 -8.53 -8.41
N ILE A 573 30.30 -8.11 -8.00
CA ILE A 573 29.62 -8.66 -6.83
C ILE A 573 29.03 -10.05 -7.16
N PRO A 574 29.35 -11.12 -6.40
CA PRO A 574 28.85 -12.46 -6.66
C PRO A 574 27.34 -12.55 -6.44
N HIS A 575 26.59 -12.78 -7.50
CA HIS A 575 25.15 -12.90 -7.44
C HIS A 575 24.74 -14.37 -7.33
N ASN A 576 25.25 -15.22 -8.22
CA ASN A 576 25.16 -16.68 -8.09
C ASN A 576 26.51 -17.33 -7.75
N GLU A 577 27.63 -16.68 -8.09
CA GLU A 577 28.98 -17.22 -7.86
C GLU A 577 29.37 -17.31 -6.38
N THR A 578 30.42 -18.09 -6.09
CA THR A 578 30.93 -18.32 -4.73
C THR A 578 32.26 -17.59 -4.44
N GLY A 579 32.58 -16.59 -5.26
CA GLY A 579 33.73 -15.69 -5.04
C GLY A 579 33.58 -14.38 -5.79
N VAL A 580 34.26 -13.33 -5.34
CA VAL A 580 34.20 -11.98 -5.90
C VAL A 580 35.07 -11.90 -7.15
N LEU A 581 34.54 -11.41 -8.27
CA LEU A 581 35.36 -11.16 -9.46
C LEU A 581 36.26 -9.95 -9.20
N GLN A 582 37.56 -10.09 -9.43
CA GLN A 582 38.50 -8.96 -9.45
C GLN A 582 39.10 -8.83 -10.85
N ILE A 583 39.20 -7.59 -11.34
CA ILE A 583 39.83 -7.22 -12.60
C ILE A 583 40.86 -6.14 -12.29
N ASP A 584 42.10 -6.28 -12.78
CA ASP A 584 43.12 -5.25 -12.74
C ASP A 584 43.29 -4.62 -14.15
N PRO A 585 42.75 -3.41 -14.41
CA PRO A 585 42.84 -2.73 -15.70
C PRO A 585 44.27 -2.40 -16.16
N ARG A 586 45.27 -2.43 -15.27
CA ARG A 586 46.68 -2.14 -15.60
C ARG A 586 47.35 -3.31 -16.30
N THR A 587 46.87 -4.53 -16.05
CA THR A 587 47.46 -5.79 -16.55
C THR A 587 46.46 -6.67 -17.31
N ASP A 588 45.17 -6.29 -17.35
CA ASP A 588 44.05 -7.11 -17.81
C ASP A 588 43.94 -8.49 -17.11
N ASN A 589 44.56 -8.62 -15.93
CA ASN A 589 44.40 -9.81 -15.08
C ASN A 589 42.98 -9.86 -14.53
N VAL A 590 42.42 -11.08 -14.51
CA VAL A 590 41.09 -11.37 -13.95
C VAL A 590 41.21 -12.58 -13.03
N SER A 591 40.75 -12.43 -11.80
CA SER A 591 40.78 -13.44 -10.76
C SER A 591 39.42 -13.55 -10.06
N VAL A 592 39.21 -14.63 -9.32
CA VAL A 592 38.06 -14.79 -8.42
C VAL A 592 38.60 -14.92 -7.00
N LEU A 593 38.18 -14.00 -6.13
CA LEU A 593 38.60 -13.93 -4.74
C LEU A 593 37.66 -14.75 -3.86
N LEU A 594 38.25 -15.55 -2.98
CA LEU A 594 37.56 -16.28 -1.92
C LEU A 594 37.60 -15.46 -0.62
N GLN A 595 37.00 -15.98 0.45
CA GLN A 595 37.06 -15.34 1.76
C GLN A 595 38.47 -15.39 2.36
N ASP A 596 38.73 -14.55 3.37
CA ASP A 596 40.03 -14.45 4.08
C ASP A 596 40.56 -15.79 4.63
N ASP A 597 39.68 -16.72 5.01
CA ASP A 597 40.03 -18.06 5.50
C ASP A 597 40.29 -19.09 4.37
N GLY A 598 40.22 -18.65 3.10
CA GLY A 598 40.33 -19.48 1.91
C GLY A 598 39.04 -20.22 1.54
N SER A 599 37.94 -20.05 2.29
CA SER A 599 36.66 -20.68 1.99
C SER A 599 35.91 -19.93 0.88
N ALA A 600 35.09 -20.67 0.13
CA ALA A 600 34.19 -20.06 -0.84
C ALA A 600 33.00 -19.39 -0.13
N LEU A 601 32.51 -18.27 -0.69
CA LEU A 601 31.26 -17.66 -0.24
C LEU A 601 30.09 -18.65 -0.38
N PRO A 602 29.00 -18.51 0.41
CA PRO A 602 27.86 -19.41 0.39
C PRO A 602 27.37 -19.77 -1.02
N SER A 603 27.05 -21.04 -1.23
CA SER A 603 26.36 -21.48 -2.46
C SER A 603 24.89 -21.03 -2.43
N GLY A 604 24.29 -20.88 -3.61
CA GLY A 604 22.93 -20.38 -3.75
C GLY A 604 22.80 -19.25 -4.77
N GLN A 605 21.56 -18.88 -5.07
CA GLN A 605 21.21 -17.97 -6.16
C GLN A 605 20.68 -16.62 -5.64
N TRP A 606 21.00 -15.57 -6.39
CA TRP A 606 20.64 -14.17 -6.21
C TRP A 606 21.25 -13.43 -4.99
N LYS A 607 22.27 -13.99 -4.33
CA LYS A 607 22.83 -13.61 -3.01
C LYS A 607 23.13 -12.12 -2.77
N TRP A 608 23.70 -11.44 -3.75
CA TRP A 608 24.00 -10.00 -3.65
C TRP A 608 23.72 -9.32 -4.99
N HIS A 609 23.07 -8.15 -4.96
CA HIS A 609 22.53 -7.48 -6.15
C HIS A 609 23.27 -6.18 -6.50
N GLY A 610 24.60 -6.28 -6.59
CA GLY A 610 25.49 -5.12 -6.67
C GLY A 610 25.91 -4.61 -5.30
N GLY A 611 26.51 -3.42 -5.26
CA GLY A 611 27.04 -2.82 -4.04
C GLY A 611 27.44 -1.36 -4.24
N LEU A 612 27.90 -0.72 -3.15
CA LEU A 612 28.42 0.65 -3.13
C LEU A 612 29.87 0.68 -2.63
N LEU A 613 30.63 1.70 -3.04
CA LEU A 613 31.97 1.97 -2.52
C LEU A 613 31.89 3.00 -1.37
N ALA A 614 32.27 2.59 -0.18
CA ALA A 614 32.47 3.45 0.99
C ALA A 614 33.95 3.78 1.18
N ASN A 615 34.25 5.03 1.57
CA ASN A 615 35.59 5.52 1.93
C ASN A 615 36.70 5.21 0.90
N GLY A 616 36.34 5.04 -0.39
CA GLY A 616 37.25 4.69 -1.47
C GLY A 616 37.83 3.27 -1.45
N SER A 617 37.75 2.53 -0.33
CA SER A 617 38.36 1.20 -0.19
C SER A 617 37.43 0.07 0.25
N LYS A 618 36.28 0.33 0.86
CA LYS A 618 35.37 -0.72 1.36
C LYS A 618 34.14 -0.82 0.47
N ILE A 619 33.93 -1.95 -0.20
CA ILE A 619 32.73 -2.19 -1.00
C ILE A 619 31.71 -2.98 -0.17
N ILE A 620 30.48 -2.49 -0.12
CA ILE A 620 29.36 -3.09 0.61
C ILE A 620 28.37 -3.68 -0.41
N GLY A 621 28.26 -5.00 -0.46
CA GLY A 621 27.36 -5.75 -1.35
C GLY A 621 25.96 -5.91 -0.76
N PHE A 622 24.93 -5.58 -1.55
CA PHE A 622 23.55 -5.49 -1.07
C PHE A 622 22.90 -6.87 -0.90
N PRO A 623 22.49 -7.29 0.33
CA PRO A 623 21.96 -8.64 0.56
C PRO A 623 20.58 -8.82 -0.06
N ASN A 624 20.51 -9.80 -0.95
CA ASN A 624 19.35 -10.20 -1.73
C ASN A 624 19.36 -11.73 -1.73
N ASN A 625 18.38 -12.43 -1.19
CA ASN A 625 18.51 -13.85 -0.86
C ASN A 625 19.65 -14.29 0.11
N ALA A 626 20.67 -13.48 0.43
CA ALA A 626 21.70 -13.81 1.42
C ALA A 626 21.37 -13.27 2.83
N ASP A 627 21.59 -14.11 3.85
CA ASP A 627 21.43 -13.80 5.29
C ASP A 627 22.51 -12.87 5.85
N GLU A 628 23.50 -12.46 5.04
CA GLU A 628 24.69 -11.72 5.46
C GLU A 628 25.03 -10.62 4.44
N VAL A 629 25.52 -9.46 4.89
CA VAL A 629 26.07 -8.41 4.01
C VAL A 629 27.47 -8.82 3.55
N LEU A 630 27.77 -8.68 2.26
CA LEU A 630 29.13 -8.89 1.74
C LEU A 630 29.97 -7.62 1.93
N ILE A 631 31.17 -7.76 2.48
CA ILE A 631 32.16 -6.69 2.57
C ILE A 631 33.42 -7.09 1.79
N ILE A 632 33.94 -6.15 1.00
CA ILE A 632 35.23 -6.28 0.32
C ILE A 632 36.09 -5.08 0.74
N ASP A 633 37.09 -5.28 1.60
CA ASP A 633 38.11 -4.26 1.85
C ASP A 633 39.20 -4.38 0.79
N CYS A 634 39.28 -3.42 -0.11
CA CYS A 634 40.19 -3.41 -1.25
C CYS A 634 41.65 -3.08 -0.89
N ASN A 635 41.93 -2.59 0.33
CA ASN A 635 43.24 -2.03 0.73
C ASN A 635 43.73 -2.51 2.12
N LYS A 636 43.30 -3.70 2.57
CA LYS A 636 43.70 -4.23 3.88
C LYS A 636 45.22 -4.41 3.98
N GLY A 637 45.85 -3.83 5.01
CA GLY A 637 47.15 -4.18 5.62
C GLY A 637 48.41 -4.31 4.73
N ASP A 638 48.40 -5.24 3.77
CA ASP A 638 49.49 -5.55 2.85
C ASP A 638 49.20 -5.15 1.38
N GLY A 639 48.06 -4.49 1.14
CA GLY A 639 47.61 -4.07 -0.18
C GLY A 639 46.84 -5.13 -0.96
N LYS A 640 46.48 -6.26 -0.33
CA LYS A 640 45.58 -7.25 -0.92
C LYS A 640 44.12 -6.96 -0.55
N PRO A 641 43.17 -7.32 -1.42
CA PRO A 641 41.77 -7.31 -1.06
C PRO A 641 41.46 -8.41 -0.04
N SER A 642 40.54 -8.10 0.86
CA SER A 642 39.95 -8.98 1.87
C SER A 642 38.46 -9.11 1.60
N VAL A 643 37.92 -10.31 1.79
CA VAL A 643 36.51 -10.62 1.49
C VAL A 643 35.94 -11.36 2.70
N TYR A 644 34.88 -10.80 3.27
CA TYR A 644 34.18 -11.36 4.42
C TYR A 644 32.70 -10.97 4.40
N THR A 645 31.91 -11.60 5.26
CA THR A 645 30.49 -11.30 5.43
C THR A 645 30.20 -10.84 6.86
N VAL A 646 29.17 -10.01 7.03
CA VAL A 646 28.75 -9.47 8.33
C VAL A 646 27.25 -9.62 8.55
N GLY A 647 26.84 -9.73 9.81
CA GLY A 647 25.43 -9.78 10.23
C GLY A 647 24.87 -11.17 10.52
N LYS A 648 25.61 -12.26 10.27
CA LYS A 648 25.17 -13.66 10.46
C LYS A 648 24.40 -13.92 11.76
N ASP A 649 25.00 -13.58 12.90
CA ASP A 649 24.44 -13.85 14.23
C ASP A 649 23.58 -12.70 14.78
N SER A 650 23.46 -11.59 14.05
CA SER A 650 22.71 -10.40 14.49
C SER A 650 21.19 -10.65 14.52
N GLY A 651 20.70 -11.58 13.70
CA GLY A 651 19.28 -11.76 13.41
C GLY A 651 18.59 -10.49 12.88
N ILE A 652 19.35 -9.51 12.35
CA ILE A 652 18.83 -8.22 11.86
C ILE A 652 18.25 -8.34 10.45
N LEU A 653 18.88 -9.17 9.62
CA LEU A 653 18.38 -9.54 8.31
C LEU A 653 17.30 -10.60 8.51
N ARG A 654 16.04 -10.22 8.26
CA ARG A 654 14.86 -11.11 8.36
C ARG A 654 14.08 -11.09 7.04
N SER A 655 13.51 -12.24 6.68
CA SER A 655 12.64 -12.35 5.49
C SER A 655 11.38 -11.50 5.69
N GLY A 656 11.03 -10.69 4.69
CA GLY A 656 9.85 -9.82 4.72
C GLY A 656 8.54 -10.62 4.80
N ARG A 657 7.58 -10.13 5.59
CA ARG A 657 6.31 -10.83 5.90
C ARG A 657 5.48 -11.30 4.71
N HIS A 658 5.64 -10.71 3.52
CA HIS A 658 4.93 -11.12 2.31
C HIS A 658 5.44 -12.42 1.68
N ARG A 659 6.64 -12.91 2.07
CA ARG A 659 7.17 -14.19 1.59
C ARG A 659 6.71 -15.34 2.49
N ILE A 660 5.52 -15.87 2.18
CA ILE A 660 4.97 -17.07 2.82
C ILE A 660 4.79 -18.15 1.72
N PRO A 661 5.36 -19.37 1.88
CA PRO A 661 6.24 -19.80 2.97
C PRO A 661 7.56 -19.02 2.99
N GLN A 662 8.15 -18.88 4.18
CA GLN A 662 9.39 -18.14 4.40
C GLN A 662 10.56 -18.88 3.74
N ASP A 663 10.90 -18.48 2.51
CA ASP A 663 11.88 -19.17 1.68
C ASP A 663 13.35 -18.76 1.96
N GLY A 664 13.57 -18.00 3.04
CA GLY A 664 14.90 -17.57 3.51
C GLY A 664 15.52 -16.48 2.64
N ARG A 665 14.71 -15.66 1.94
CA ARG A 665 15.20 -14.79 0.87
C ARG A 665 14.88 -13.31 1.07
N TYR A 666 15.92 -12.55 1.37
CA TYR A 666 15.95 -11.10 1.63
C TYR A 666 15.87 -10.27 0.35
N LYS A 667 15.57 -8.97 0.43
CA LYS A 667 15.99 -8.02 -0.61
C LYS A 667 16.28 -6.61 -0.07
N TYR A 668 17.52 -6.19 -0.25
CA TYR A 668 17.93 -4.82 -0.52
C TYR A 668 18.51 -4.80 -1.94
N LEU A 669 17.99 -3.95 -2.85
CA LEU A 669 18.42 -3.87 -4.26
C LEU A 669 19.06 -2.52 -4.62
N GLY A 670 19.42 -1.74 -3.60
CA GLY A 670 19.91 -0.39 -3.73
C GLY A 670 20.27 0.18 -2.36
N GLY A 671 20.99 1.28 -2.39
CA GLY A 671 21.42 2.01 -1.22
C GLY A 671 22.26 3.20 -1.62
N ALA A 672 22.57 4.06 -0.66
CA ALA A 672 23.42 5.22 -0.84
C ALA A 672 24.30 5.43 0.39
N LEU A 673 25.35 6.23 0.21
CA LEU A 673 26.32 6.58 1.24
C LEU A 673 26.09 8.03 1.68
N THR A 674 26.29 8.33 2.96
CA THR A 674 26.34 9.71 3.45
C THR A 674 27.49 10.50 2.82
N LEU A 675 27.39 11.83 2.77
CA LEU A 675 28.38 12.70 2.14
C LEU A 675 29.78 12.60 2.78
N ASP A 676 29.85 12.26 4.07
CA ASP A 676 31.08 12.03 4.83
C ASP A 676 31.67 10.62 4.66
N GLY A 677 30.94 9.71 4.00
CA GLY A 677 31.32 8.32 3.81
C GLY A 677 31.08 7.40 5.03
N ARG A 678 30.59 7.92 6.15
CA ARG A 678 30.52 7.17 7.42
C ARG A 678 29.45 6.08 7.41
N PHE A 679 28.26 6.34 6.86
CA PHE A 679 27.14 5.42 6.90
C PHE A 679 26.60 5.09 5.52
N ALA A 680 26.39 3.80 5.28
CA ALA A 680 25.67 3.29 4.13
C ALA A 680 24.24 2.92 4.54
N TYR A 681 23.25 3.38 3.77
CA TYR A 681 21.84 3.06 3.97
C TYR A 681 21.36 2.21 2.80
N LEU A 682 20.98 0.96 3.07
CA LEU A 682 20.42 0.07 2.06
C LEU A 682 18.90 0.10 2.11
N PHE A 683 18.27 0.19 0.94
CA PHE A 683 16.84 0.48 0.84
C PHE A 683 15.98 -0.78 0.73
N PRO A 684 14.88 -0.88 1.52
CA PRO A 684 14.13 -2.11 1.68
C PRO A 684 13.33 -2.45 0.43
N CYS A 685 13.82 -3.39 -0.36
CA CYS A 685 13.09 -3.90 -1.51
C CYS A 685 11.99 -4.86 -1.04
N ASP A 686 12.38 -5.93 -0.34
CA ASP A 686 11.49 -6.85 0.36
C ASP A 686 11.65 -6.80 1.89
N ALA A 687 12.73 -6.19 2.39
CA ALA A 687 12.84 -5.89 3.81
C ALA A 687 11.73 -4.91 4.25
N GLU A 688 11.59 -4.72 5.56
CA GLU A 688 10.55 -3.87 6.15
C GLU A 688 11.09 -2.53 6.64
N GLN A 689 12.41 -2.35 6.73
CA GLN A 689 13.07 -1.13 7.23
C GLN A 689 14.35 -0.88 6.45
N VAL A 690 14.87 0.35 6.52
CA VAL A 690 16.18 0.70 5.97
C VAL A 690 17.27 0.08 6.84
N LEU A 691 18.31 -0.48 6.21
CA LEU A 691 19.48 -1.01 6.91
C LEU A 691 20.60 0.04 6.87
N ARG A 692 20.93 0.62 8.03
CA ARG A 692 22.11 1.46 8.24
C ARG A 692 23.31 0.55 8.55
N ILE A 693 24.45 0.85 7.95
CA ILE A 693 25.73 0.17 8.13
C ILE A 693 26.79 1.23 8.42
N ASP A 694 27.46 1.16 9.58
CA ASP A 694 28.65 2.00 9.83
C ASP A 694 29.82 1.43 9.03
N CYS A 695 30.38 2.23 8.13
CA CYS A 695 31.42 1.80 7.20
C CYS A 695 32.79 1.62 7.85
N HIS A 696 32.96 2.03 9.12
CA HIS A 696 34.17 1.81 9.90
C HIS A 696 34.07 0.56 10.77
N THR A 697 32.98 0.40 11.52
CA THR A 697 32.80 -0.71 12.48
C THR A 697 32.11 -1.94 11.91
N ASP A 698 31.51 -1.84 10.72
CA ASP A 698 30.63 -2.84 10.09
C ASP A 698 29.36 -3.17 10.93
N GLU A 699 29.01 -2.31 11.90
CA GLU A 699 27.81 -2.45 12.71
C GLU A 699 26.53 -2.20 11.89
N LEU A 700 25.51 -3.02 12.14
CA LEU A 700 24.23 -3.02 11.42
C LEU A 700 23.09 -2.52 12.31
N ALA A 701 22.25 -1.63 11.79
CA ALA A 701 21.05 -1.14 12.46
C ALA A 701 19.84 -1.05 11.50
N LEU A 702 18.64 -1.37 11.98
CA LEU A 702 17.39 -1.07 11.25
C LEU A 702 16.88 0.30 11.68
N VAL A 703 16.58 1.15 10.71
CA VAL A 703 16.20 2.55 10.94
C VAL A 703 14.89 2.88 10.22
N GLY A 704 14.18 3.88 10.76
CA GLY A 704 12.89 4.33 10.22
C GLY A 704 11.69 3.46 10.59
N CYS A 705 10.54 3.79 9.98
CA CYS A 705 9.27 3.08 10.19
C CYS A 705 9.21 1.74 9.43
N LEU A 706 8.21 0.90 9.78
CA LEU A 706 7.92 -0.33 9.05
C LEU A 706 7.22 -0.01 7.70
N LEU A 707 7.93 -0.26 6.60
CA LEU A 707 7.49 -0.06 5.23
C LEU A 707 6.81 -1.33 4.70
N LEU A 708 5.51 -1.46 4.99
CA LEU A 708 4.72 -2.68 4.78
C LEU A 708 4.02 -2.77 3.40
N ASP A 709 4.36 -1.89 2.45
CA ASP A 709 3.76 -1.77 1.10
C ASP A 709 4.02 -2.98 0.16
N GLY A 710 4.43 -4.12 0.69
CA GLY A 710 4.62 -5.38 -0.03
C GLY A 710 6.05 -5.60 -0.57
N GLU A 711 6.12 -6.29 -1.72
CA GLU A 711 7.36 -6.73 -2.38
C GLU A 711 7.89 -5.72 -3.40
N ASN A 712 9.19 -5.79 -3.72
CA ASN A 712 9.84 -4.97 -4.73
C ASN A 712 9.64 -3.45 -4.53
N LYS A 713 9.71 -2.96 -3.29
CA LYS A 713 9.40 -1.55 -2.97
C LYS A 713 10.40 -0.56 -3.59
N PHE A 714 11.70 -0.71 -3.29
CA PHE A 714 12.76 0.20 -3.73
C PHE A 714 13.95 -0.51 -4.38
N GLN A 715 14.63 0.16 -5.30
CA GLN A 715 15.91 -0.26 -5.89
C GLN A 715 16.79 0.95 -6.25
N ASN A 716 18.09 0.75 -6.49
CA ASN A 716 19.06 1.84 -6.73
C ASN A 716 19.08 2.84 -5.53
N GLY A 717 19.88 3.90 -5.58
CA GLY A 717 19.94 4.89 -4.51
C GLY A 717 20.92 6.03 -4.77
N PHE A 718 20.60 7.21 -4.24
CA PHE A 718 21.41 8.42 -4.41
C PHE A 718 21.47 9.20 -3.10
N VAL A 719 22.58 9.88 -2.84
CA VAL A 719 22.64 10.97 -1.86
C VAL A 719 22.35 12.27 -2.58
N GLY A 720 21.43 13.06 -2.02
CA GLY A 720 21.10 14.38 -2.51
C GLY A 720 22.12 15.43 -2.03
N ARG A 721 22.13 16.58 -2.69
CA ARG A 721 22.98 17.72 -2.28
C ARG A 721 22.56 18.34 -0.93
N ASP A 722 21.38 17.96 -0.43
CA ASP A 722 20.86 18.27 0.91
C ASP A 722 21.43 17.32 2.00
N GLY A 723 22.21 16.30 1.62
CA GLY A 723 22.71 15.26 2.52
C GLY A 723 21.71 14.15 2.85
N CYS A 724 20.46 14.24 2.37
CA CYS A 724 19.48 13.17 2.51
C CYS A 724 19.73 12.06 1.48
N LEU A 725 19.30 10.84 1.76
CA LEU A 725 19.45 9.69 0.87
C LEU A 725 18.10 9.29 0.28
N TYR A 726 18.07 9.00 -1.03
CA TYR A 726 16.87 8.85 -1.83
C TYR A 726 16.82 7.49 -2.53
N GLY A 727 15.80 6.68 -2.23
CA GLY A 727 15.59 5.34 -2.79
C GLY A 727 14.52 5.32 -3.88
N ILE A 728 14.86 4.78 -5.05
CA ILE A 728 13.98 4.85 -6.22
C ILE A 728 12.87 3.80 -6.13
N PRO A 729 11.60 4.19 -6.30
CA PRO A 729 10.47 3.27 -6.21
C PRO A 729 10.42 2.29 -7.39
N GLN A 730 10.19 1.02 -7.10
CA GLN A 730 9.87 -0.02 -8.07
C GLN A 730 8.41 -0.48 -7.92
N ARG A 731 7.91 -0.60 -6.68
CA ARG A 731 6.48 -0.86 -6.36
C ARG A 731 5.96 -0.16 -5.11
N ALA A 732 6.79 0.64 -4.44
CA ALA A 732 6.37 1.48 -3.32
C ALA A 732 5.36 2.55 -3.76
N THR A 733 4.79 3.29 -2.80
CA THR A 733 3.81 4.37 -3.01
C THR A 733 4.42 5.75 -3.31
N GLY A 734 5.71 5.93 -3.05
CA GLY A 734 6.44 7.19 -3.26
C GLY A 734 7.95 6.95 -3.34
N VAL A 735 8.75 8.01 -3.43
CA VAL A 735 10.22 7.95 -3.31
C VAL A 735 10.59 7.82 -1.84
N LEU A 736 11.45 6.86 -1.48
CA LEU A 736 11.99 6.76 -0.13
C LEU A 736 12.95 7.93 0.11
N ARG A 737 12.81 8.65 1.22
CA ARG A 737 13.83 9.56 1.72
C ARG A 737 14.30 9.11 3.10
N VAL A 738 15.60 9.23 3.33
CA VAL A 738 16.28 9.03 4.61
C VAL A 738 17.00 10.33 4.95
N ILE A 739 16.67 10.93 6.09
CA ILE A 739 17.45 11.98 6.71
C ILE A 739 18.38 11.26 7.70
N PRO A 740 19.70 11.24 7.47
CA PRO A 740 20.62 10.48 8.31
C PRO A 740 20.74 11.11 9.70
N ALA A 741 21.01 10.27 10.70
CA ALA A 741 21.28 10.71 12.07
C ALA A 741 22.41 11.76 12.14
N GLN A 742 22.25 12.76 13.00
CA GLN A 742 23.26 13.79 13.27
C GLN A 742 24.08 13.43 14.50
N PHE A 743 25.37 13.73 14.46
CA PHE A 743 26.32 13.44 15.54
C PHE A 743 27.08 14.70 15.96
N ASP A 744 27.38 14.82 17.26
CA ASP A 744 28.26 15.89 17.77
C ASP A 744 29.75 15.63 17.48
N GLU A 745 30.61 16.60 17.78
CA GLU A 745 32.08 16.47 17.63
C GLU A 745 32.69 15.34 18.48
N ALA A 746 31.99 14.88 19.53
CA ALA A 746 32.38 13.75 20.36
C ALA A 746 31.84 12.40 19.85
N GLY A 747 31.07 12.39 18.76
CA GLY A 747 30.51 11.21 18.11
C GLY A 747 29.21 10.69 18.72
N ASN A 748 28.56 11.45 19.61
CA ASN A 748 27.26 11.08 20.19
C ASN A 748 26.12 11.42 19.21
N GLU A 749 25.11 10.54 19.12
CA GLU A 749 23.89 10.77 18.33
C GLU A 749 23.05 11.90 18.96
N VAL A 750 22.85 13.00 18.23
CA VAL A 750 22.06 14.17 18.66
C VAL A 750 20.65 14.14 18.06
N GLU A 751 20.53 13.71 16.81
CA GLU A 751 19.27 13.53 16.11
C GLU A 751 19.25 12.15 15.44
N LYS A 752 18.09 11.49 15.47
CA LYS A 752 17.91 10.12 14.94
C LYS A 752 17.62 10.10 13.46
N ASP A 753 17.95 8.98 12.83
CA ASP A 753 17.54 8.68 11.47
C ASP A 753 16.02 8.84 11.29
N HIS A 754 15.63 9.71 10.36
CA HIS A 754 14.25 9.87 9.94
C HIS A 754 14.06 9.24 8.56
N VAL A 755 12.97 8.49 8.38
CA VAL A 755 12.66 7.83 7.11
C VAL A 755 11.21 8.12 6.76
N ASP A 756 11.00 8.71 5.59
CA ASP A 756 9.70 9.08 5.06
C ASP A 756 9.55 8.74 3.56
N ILE A 757 8.33 8.87 3.06
CA ILE A 757 7.96 8.57 1.67
C ILE A 757 7.43 9.84 1.03
N LEU A 758 8.07 10.26 -0.06
CA LEU A 758 7.67 11.43 -0.85
C LEU A 758 6.75 11.00 -1.99
N ASP A 759 5.50 11.45 -1.97
CA ASP A 759 4.48 11.09 -2.96
C ASP A 759 4.80 11.65 -4.36
N TYR A 760 4.41 10.90 -5.40
CA TYR A 760 4.51 11.26 -6.82
C TYR A 760 3.14 11.30 -7.55
N GLY A 761 2.05 10.98 -6.85
CA GLY A 761 0.67 10.94 -7.37
C GLY A 761 0.03 9.54 -7.36
N GLU A 762 -1.28 9.50 -7.11
CA GLU A 762 -2.07 8.26 -6.93
C GLU A 762 -2.14 7.36 -8.18
N ASP A 763 -1.96 7.90 -9.39
CA ASP A 763 -2.10 7.17 -10.66
C ASP A 763 -0.98 6.14 -10.91
N LEU A 764 0.16 6.30 -10.21
CA LEU A 764 1.27 5.36 -10.22
C LEU A 764 1.15 4.27 -9.14
N VAL A 765 0.24 4.43 -8.17
CA VAL A 765 0.04 3.47 -7.07
C VAL A 765 -0.49 2.15 -7.63
N GLY A 766 0.20 1.04 -7.30
CA GLY A 766 -0.16 -0.30 -7.76
C GLY A 766 0.31 -0.64 -9.18
N VAL A 767 0.98 0.28 -9.89
CA VAL A 767 1.74 -0.06 -11.09
C VAL A 767 2.96 -0.90 -10.67
N LYS A 768 3.08 -2.11 -11.19
CA LYS A 768 4.23 -2.98 -10.92
C LYS A 768 5.44 -2.51 -11.72
N ASP A 769 6.60 -2.46 -11.05
CA ASP A 769 7.92 -2.27 -11.64
C ASP A 769 8.02 -0.92 -12.39
N LEU A 770 7.73 0.16 -11.64
CA LEU A 770 7.63 1.55 -12.09
C LEU A 770 8.88 2.05 -12.82
N PHE A 771 10.01 2.11 -12.10
CA PHE A 771 11.27 2.69 -12.55
C PHE A 771 12.42 1.68 -12.42
N GLU A 772 13.33 1.67 -13.38
CA GLU A 772 14.56 0.85 -13.33
C GLU A 772 15.71 1.67 -12.75
N GLY A 773 15.56 2.04 -11.48
CA GLY A 773 16.46 2.96 -10.81
C GLY A 773 16.37 4.39 -11.35
N GLY A 774 17.38 5.19 -11.05
CA GLY A 774 17.44 6.60 -11.42
C GLY A 774 18.79 7.01 -12.00
N VAL A 775 18.92 8.30 -12.28
CA VAL A 775 20.15 8.97 -12.71
C VAL A 775 20.27 10.28 -11.93
N LEU A 776 21.43 10.54 -11.34
CA LEU A 776 21.74 11.86 -10.77
C LEU A 776 22.17 12.80 -11.91
N GLY A 777 21.40 13.84 -12.16
CA GLY A 777 21.73 14.90 -13.12
C GLY A 777 22.78 15.86 -12.57
N GLN A 778 23.48 16.57 -13.46
CA GLN A 778 24.45 17.61 -13.06
C GLN A 778 23.76 18.83 -12.40
N ASP A 779 22.44 18.95 -12.48
CA ASP A 779 21.61 19.90 -11.73
C ASP A 779 21.38 19.48 -10.26
N GLY A 780 21.96 18.36 -9.82
CA GLY A 780 21.79 17.79 -8.49
C GLY A 780 20.41 17.14 -8.25
N CYS A 781 19.62 16.95 -9.30
CA CYS A 781 18.31 16.31 -9.23
C CYS A 781 18.39 14.84 -9.65
N ILE A 782 17.46 14.01 -9.19
CA ILE A 782 17.45 12.57 -9.45
C ILE A 782 16.29 12.23 -10.38
N TYR A 783 16.59 11.63 -11.53
CA TYR A 783 15.63 11.30 -12.58
C TYR A 783 15.31 9.81 -12.56
N CYS A 784 14.10 9.44 -12.13
CA CYS A 784 13.62 8.06 -12.06
C CYS A 784 13.30 7.55 -13.48
N ILE A 785 14.04 6.56 -13.96
CA ILE A 785 13.98 6.13 -15.37
C ILE A 785 12.79 5.17 -15.59
N PRO A 786 11.80 5.51 -16.44
CA PRO A 786 10.52 4.80 -16.50
C PRO A 786 10.65 3.41 -17.15
N LEU A 787 10.48 2.35 -16.36
CA LEU A 787 10.41 0.98 -16.85
C LEU A 787 8.98 0.66 -17.32
N ARG A 788 8.01 0.78 -16.40
CA ARG A 788 6.56 0.62 -16.65
C ARG A 788 5.72 1.83 -16.23
N ALA A 789 6.30 2.76 -15.46
CA ALA A 789 5.69 4.07 -15.21
C ALA A 789 5.34 4.78 -16.53
N ARG A 790 4.24 5.53 -16.51
CA ARG A 790 3.71 6.31 -17.66
C ARG A 790 4.14 7.78 -17.64
N VAL A 791 4.98 8.15 -16.69
CA VAL A 791 5.64 9.46 -16.54
C VAL A 791 7.07 9.20 -16.10
N CYS A 792 7.96 10.18 -16.27
CA CYS A 792 9.22 10.21 -15.52
C CYS A 792 9.01 11.01 -14.23
N VAL A 793 9.70 10.63 -13.16
CA VAL A 793 9.68 11.37 -11.87
C VAL A 793 11.05 12.00 -11.67
N LYS A 794 11.06 13.30 -11.35
CA LYS A 794 12.26 14.06 -10.99
C LYS A 794 12.20 14.41 -9.50
N VAL A 795 13.15 13.93 -8.72
CA VAL A 795 13.37 14.36 -7.34
C VAL A 795 14.29 15.57 -7.38
N VAL A 796 13.93 16.62 -6.65
CA VAL A 796 14.67 17.87 -6.52
C VAL A 796 15.04 18.05 -5.05
N PRO A 797 16.19 17.49 -4.61
CA PRO A 797 16.71 17.75 -3.28
C PRO A 797 16.92 19.26 -3.08
N PRO A 798 16.58 19.84 -1.92
CA PRO A 798 16.89 21.23 -1.59
C PRO A 798 18.37 21.59 -1.77
N LEU A 799 18.69 22.87 -1.80
CA LEU A 799 20.07 23.33 -1.63
C LEU A 799 20.49 23.21 -0.16
N PRO A 800 21.80 23.04 0.15
CA PRO A 800 22.30 23.13 1.51
C PRO A 800 21.90 24.46 2.17
N ALA A 801 21.60 24.42 3.47
CA ALA A 801 21.33 25.63 4.24
C ALA A 801 22.53 26.61 4.16
N GLY A 802 22.29 27.81 3.61
CA GLY A 802 23.32 28.84 3.42
C GLY A 802 23.88 28.95 1.99
N ALA A 803 23.50 28.07 1.06
CA ALA A 803 23.78 28.26 -0.36
C ALA A 803 22.72 29.19 -1.00
N CYS A 804 23.10 30.42 -1.31
CA CYS A 804 22.34 31.38 -2.13
C CYS A 804 22.87 31.42 -3.56
#